data_AF-A0A6C0E099-F1
#
_entry.id   AF-A0A6C0E099-F1
#
_cell.length_a   1.000
_cell.length_b   1.000
_cell.length_c   1.000
_cell.angle_alpha   90.00
_cell.angle_beta   90.00
_cell.angle_gamma   90.00
#
_symmetry.space_group_name_H-M   'P 1'
#
loop_
_entity.id
_entity.type
_entity.pdbx_description
1 polymer ?
#
loop_
_entity_poly.entity_id
_entity_poly.type
_entity_poly.pdbx_seq_one_letter_code
_entity_poly.pdbx_strand_id
1 'polypeptide(L)'
;MSGGLISLVANGAQDVYLTGKPQITYFKVIYRRYTNFAMEAIEQPLANSRFGNMDTVQIQRNGDLAARSCLKVTMPQVKGDVLRANGATSVAWVRRLGHALVREVKMKIGGMEIDKHVGTWLDIFWELTHTVESERGYLAMIGDVPEMTTLASGSQTDTLLPAYTLYIPLQFWFCRNYGLSLPLIALQYHEVRLDIWYNEIALLMNWTGEAAPVMTGYSMSDASILIDYVYLEAGERRKYAQLGHEYLIEQVQFTGEQNIGGGNSTTYRTNEKLQYNHPTKELIWCLRLGAFNGSGNGSSFNGSGRGKFLCYTNDDNAWETAALDYAAKNIAESCIFVKPSADEDYDVTETGLKIHNVSRFNCFAQNDLDAPASSSTTTSANAGTHSSSSGSYKYSNYGNRIKVDVEYLNHDDNIQQSLRDDIWVVTTNSEVPQTVPLYGSSNCDLLEHIQEAKVRVFIDASGNVSSINCISVTHTLSMNDVSVPVEDVDYDNRSPDSVSTGVHPDVTVTQFNNYGLRLDGKGNPLVSGNIQLNGHDRFSVQPGSYFNYYQTQNHHTRTPADGINVYSFALHPEKHQPSGTTNLSRIDSTIMNMTFGDSLRAASGCLKLDIALNTKYYVFAVNYNVLRVMSGMAGLAYSN
;
A
#
# COMPACT_ATOMS: atom_id res chain seq x y z
N MET A 1 35.55 27.07 51.54
CA MET A 1 36.02 26.95 50.14
C MET A 1 34.84 26.44 49.30
N SER A 2 34.57 27.05 48.15
CA SER A 2 33.40 26.71 47.31
C SER A 2 33.47 25.26 46.82
N GLY A 3 32.34 24.53 46.85
CA GLY A 3 32.28 23.09 46.57
C GLY A 3 32.96 22.64 45.28
N GLY A 4 32.88 23.43 44.20
CA GLY A 4 33.55 23.09 42.93
C GLY A 4 35.08 23.08 43.00
N LEU A 5 35.68 23.93 43.83
CA LEU A 5 37.14 23.99 43.98
C LEU A 5 37.65 22.79 44.80
N ILE A 6 36.87 22.35 45.79
CA ILE A 6 37.17 21.12 46.56
C ILE A 6 37.16 19.89 45.63
N SER A 7 36.20 19.82 44.71
CA SER A 7 36.12 18.73 43.72
C SER A 7 37.31 18.70 42.76
N LEU A 8 37.87 19.85 42.37
CA LEU A 8 39.03 19.92 41.48
C LEU A 8 40.35 19.58 42.17
N VAL A 9 40.44 19.80 43.49
CA VAL A 9 41.62 19.45 44.29
C VAL A 9 41.69 17.95 44.57
N ALA A 10 40.54 17.27 44.56
CA ALA A 10 40.43 15.82 44.75
C ALA A 10 40.85 15.03 43.49
N ASN A 11 42.12 15.14 43.10
CA ASN A 11 42.72 14.32 42.04
C ASN A 11 43.41 13.08 42.61
N GLY A 12 43.25 11.94 41.93
CA GLY A 12 43.89 10.66 42.25
C GLY A 12 44.61 10.04 41.06
N ALA A 13 45.16 8.83 41.29
CA ALA A 13 45.87 8.09 40.23
C ALA A 13 44.96 7.64 39.07
N GLN A 14 43.65 7.53 39.30
CA GLN A 14 42.67 7.14 38.28
C GLN A 14 42.44 8.26 37.25
N ASP A 15 42.60 9.52 37.65
CA ASP A 15 42.38 10.69 36.78
C ASP A 15 43.46 10.82 35.69
N VAL A 16 44.57 10.08 35.79
CA VAL A 16 45.59 10.00 34.74
C VAL A 16 44.99 9.54 33.41
N TYR A 17 44.01 8.64 33.42
CA TYR A 17 43.31 8.15 32.22
C TYR A 17 42.32 9.16 31.63
N LEU A 18 41.89 10.16 32.41
CA LEU A 18 40.86 11.13 32.01
C LEU A 18 41.46 12.51 31.69
N THR A 19 42.29 13.04 32.59
CA THR A 19 42.74 14.44 32.58
C THR A 19 44.26 14.61 32.76
N GLY A 20 45.03 13.52 32.78
CA GLY A 20 46.48 13.59 33.02
C GLY A 20 47.26 14.37 31.95
N LYS A 21 46.98 14.13 30.66
CA LYS A 21 47.50 14.92 29.52
C LYS A 21 46.34 15.29 28.61
N PRO A 22 45.58 16.36 28.91
CA PRO A 22 44.37 16.71 28.17
C PRO A 22 44.70 16.97 26.69
N GLN A 23 44.05 16.23 25.79
CA GLN A 23 44.20 16.39 24.33
C GLN A 23 43.03 17.16 23.70
N ILE A 24 41.90 17.20 24.39
CA ILE A 24 40.68 17.87 23.96
C ILE A 24 40.16 18.76 25.10
N THR A 25 39.34 19.76 24.74
CA THR A 25 38.63 20.60 25.71
C THR A 25 37.20 20.81 25.28
N TYR A 26 36.27 20.73 26.23
CA TYR A 26 34.85 20.99 25.99
C TYR A 26 34.51 22.48 26.01
N PHE A 27 35.42 23.33 26.46
CA PHE A 27 35.16 24.76 26.69
C PHE A 27 35.63 25.65 25.53
N LYS A 28 36.29 25.10 24.52
CA LYS A 28 36.79 25.85 23.36
C LYS A 28 36.58 25.07 22.06
N VAL A 29 35.51 25.42 21.36
CA VAL A 29 35.24 24.90 20.01
C VAL A 29 36.03 25.72 18.99
N ILE A 30 36.81 25.06 18.14
CA ILE A 30 37.52 25.68 17.02
C ILE A 30 36.71 25.44 15.75
N TYR A 31 36.06 26.48 15.23
CA TYR A 31 35.37 26.41 13.94
C TYR A 31 36.37 26.43 12.78
N ARG A 32 36.16 25.56 11.78
CA ARG A 32 36.94 25.57 10.55
C ARG A 32 36.36 26.62 9.60
N ARG A 33 37.24 27.39 8.97
CA ARG A 33 36.86 28.30 7.88
C ARG A 33 36.50 27.47 6.65
N TYR A 34 35.41 27.83 5.98
CA TYR A 34 34.97 27.26 4.70
C TYR A 34 35.21 28.27 3.57
N THR A 35 35.16 27.81 2.33
CA THR A 35 35.23 28.68 1.12
C THR A 35 33.90 29.37 0.90
N ASN A 36 33.91 30.58 0.35
CA ASN A 36 32.66 31.31 0.15
C ASN A 36 31.80 30.66 -0.94
N PHE A 37 30.51 30.47 -0.66
CA PHE A 37 29.54 29.91 -1.60
C PHE A 37 28.15 30.54 -1.39
N ALA A 38 27.31 30.48 -2.42
CA ALA A 38 25.89 30.83 -2.34
C ALA A 38 25.03 29.69 -2.92
N MET A 39 23.78 29.58 -2.48
CA MET A 39 22.84 28.56 -2.96
C MET A 39 21.56 29.21 -3.46
N GLU A 40 21.02 28.72 -4.57
CA GLU A 40 19.75 29.15 -5.14
C GLU A 40 19.01 27.95 -5.73
N ALA A 41 17.72 27.82 -5.39
CA ALA A 41 16.84 26.81 -5.97
C ALA A 41 16.24 27.36 -7.28
N ILE A 42 16.46 26.65 -8.38
CA ILE A 42 15.95 27.05 -9.71
C ILE A 42 15.07 25.93 -10.26
N GLU A 43 13.88 26.31 -10.74
CA GLU A 43 12.91 25.41 -11.37
C GLU A 43 13.28 25.13 -12.84
N GLN A 44 13.26 23.85 -13.21
CA GLN A 44 13.40 23.36 -14.57
C GLN A 44 12.05 22.77 -15.01
N PRO A 45 11.28 23.44 -15.89
CA PRO A 45 9.94 23.00 -16.26
C PRO A 45 9.96 21.72 -17.11
N LEU A 46 8.98 20.84 -16.90
CA LEU A 46 8.71 19.66 -17.72
C LEU A 46 7.55 19.99 -18.68
N ALA A 47 7.73 19.71 -19.97
CA ALA A 47 6.74 20.06 -20.98
C ALA A 47 5.70 18.93 -21.15
N ASN A 48 4.42 19.24 -20.94
CA ASN A 48 3.26 18.36 -21.17
C ASN A 48 3.25 17.04 -20.38
N SER A 49 3.52 17.11 -19.08
CA SER A 49 3.52 15.95 -18.18
C SER A 49 2.15 15.27 -18.10
N ARG A 50 2.11 13.99 -18.48
CA ARG A 50 0.92 13.13 -18.45
C ARG A 50 1.18 11.88 -17.62
N PHE A 51 0.14 11.37 -16.96
CA PHE A 51 0.21 10.08 -16.25
C PHE A 51 0.55 8.95 -17.24
N GLY A 52 1.33 7.98 -16.79
CA GLY A 52 1.80 6.84 -17.59
C GLY A 52 2.91 7.15 -18.62
N ASN A 53 3.21 8.42 -18.90
CA ASN A 53 4.22 8.82 -19.87
C ASN A 53 5.60 9.04 -19.23
N MET A 54 6.61 9.13 -20.10
CA MET A 54 7.97 9.52 -19.72
C MET A 54 8.23 10.97 -20.10
N ASP A 55 8.76 11.73 -19.15
CA ASP A 55 9.30 13.06 -19.40
C ASP A 55 10.82 13.08 -19.22
N THR A 56 11.47 13.91 -20.02
CA THR A 56 12.93 14.08 -19.99
C THR A 56 13.24 15.55 -19.77
N VAL A 57 14.16 15.84 -18.86
CA VAL A 57 14.69 17.19 -18.64
C VAL A 57 16.21 17.21 -18.59
N GLN A 58 16.77 18.24 -19.21
CA GLN A 58 18.19 18.55 -19.16
C GLN A 58 18.44 19.55 -18.04
N ILE A 59 19.36 19.21 -17.14
CA ILE A 59 19.78 20.10 -16.06
C ILE A 59 20.59 21.24 -16.68
N GLN A 60 20.06 22.46 -16.58
CA GLN A 60 20.73 23.65 -17.09
C GLN A 60 21.93 24.01 -16.22
N ARG A 61 22.92 24.68 -16.80
CA ARG A 61 24.16 25.06 -16.11
C ARG A 61 24.06 26.46 -15.49
N ASN A 62 23.07 26.66 -14.63
CA ASN A 62 22.81 27.95 -13.99
C ASN A 62 23.77 28.26 -12.83
N GLY A 63 24.35 27.22 -12.21
CA GLY A 63 25.37 27.31 -11.17
C GLY A 63 26.56 26.38 -11.42
N ASP A 64 27.52 26.36 -10.49
CA ASP A 64 28.76 25.59 -10.65
C ASP A 64 28.59 24.12 -10.23
N LEU A 65 27.84 23.86 -9.15
CA LEU A 65 27.50 22.52 -8.66
C LEU A 65 25.97 22.36 -8.55
N ALA A 66 25.47 21.13 -8.71
CA ALA A 66 24.09 20.76 -8.39
C ALA A 66 24.04 19.90 -7.12
N ALA A 67 23.13 20.23 -6.21
CA ALA A 67 22.95 19.55 -4.94
C ALA A 67 21.56 18.90 -4.87
N ARG A 68 20.79 19.18 -3.80
CA ARG A 68 19.46 18.61 -3.58
C ARG A 68 18.55 18.91 -4.76
N SER A 69 17.85 17.89 -5.22
CA SER A 69 16.90 17.98 -6.31
C SER A 69 15.57 17.38 -5.88
N CYS A 70 14.46 18.03 -6.20
CA CYS A 70 13.13 17.51 -5.96
C CYS A 70 12.23 17.68 -7.20
N LEU A 71 11.34 16.72 -7.38
CA LEU A 71 10.32 16.74 -8.42
C LEU A 71 9.07 17.40 -7.86
N LYS A 72 8.72 18.56 -8.39
CA LYS A 72 7.49 19.30 -8.07
C LYS A 72 6.41 18.92 -9.07
N VAL A 73 5.25 18.47 -8.58
CA VAL A 73 4.11 18.11 -9.42
C VAL A 73 2.84 18.70 -8.82
N THR A 74 2.06 19.41 -9.63
CA THR A 74 0.74 19.93 -9.22
C THR A 74 -0.37 19.04 -9.75
N MET A 75 -1.08 18.38 -8.84
CA MET A 75 -2.24 17.56 -9.13
C MET A 75 -3.47 18.45 -9.40
N PRO A 76 -4.26 18.17 -10.45
CA PRO A 76 -5.51 18.88 -10.68
C PRO A 76 -6.55 18.53 -9.62
N GLN A 77 -7.51 19.44 -9.40
CA GLN A 77 -8.70 19.14 -8.59
C GLN A 77 -9.55 18.05 -9.29
N VAL A 78 -10.16 17.16 -8.51
CA VAL A 78 -11.11 16.15 -8.99
C VAL A 78 -12.51 16.55 -8.60
N LYS A 79 -13.42 16.64 -9.57
CA LYS A 79 -14.82 16.99 -9.36
C LYS A 79 -15.71 15.75 -9.37
N GLY A 80 -16.95 15.89 -8.88
CA GLY A 80 -17.93 14.80 -8.84
C GLY A 80 -18.48 14.34 -10.19
N ASP A 81 -18.10 14.99 -11.29
CA ASP A 81 -18.38 14.55 -12.66
C ASP A 81 -17.77 13.19 -12.99
N VAL A 82 -16.62 12.89 -12.38
CA VAL A 82 -15.90 11.62 -12.50
C VAL A 82 -16.71 10.44 -11.93
N LEU A 83 -17.57 10.67 -10.92
CA LEU A 83 -18.31 9.63 -10.21
C LEU A 83 -19.58 9.18 -10.94
N ARG A 84 -20.42 10.13 -11.33
CA ARG A 84 -21.82 9.86 -11.72
C ARG A 84 -22.01 9.40 -13.16
N ALA A 85 -20.99 9.55 -14.02
CA ALA A 85 -21.12 9.15 -15.42
C ALA A 85 -21.25 7.63 -15.61
N ASN A 86 -20.80 6.82 -14.64
CA ASN A 86 -20.67 5.37 -14.77
C ASN A 86 -21.07 4.54 -13.52
N GLY A 87 -21.42 5.13 -12.38
CA GLY A 87 -21.82 4.37 -11.18
C GLY A 87 -20.75 4.24 -10.08
N ALA A 88 -19.66 5.01 -10.14
CA ALA A 88 -18.76 5.19 -9.00
C ALA A 88 -19.41 6.09 -7.94
N THR A 89 -19.20 5.78 -6.66
CA THR A 89 -19.84 6.47 -5.52
C THR A 89 -18.89 7.37 -4.75
N SER A 90 -17.63 6.94 -4.58
CA SER A 90 -16.58 7.72 -3.88
C SER A 90 -15.20 7.46 -4.47
N VAL A 91 -14.30 8.45 -4.37
CA VAL A 91 -12.90 8.37 -4.83
C VAL A 91 -11.92 8.97 -3.82
N ALA A 92 -10.69 8.48 -3.82
CA ALA A 92 -9.54 9.00 -3.07
C ALA A 92 -8.23 8.75 -3.84
N TRP A 93 -7.19 9.52 -3.54
CA TRP A 93 -5.83 9.20 -3.95
C TRP A 93 -5.21 8.14 -3.03
N VAL A 94 -4.26 7.38 -3.57
CA VAL A 94 -3.48 6.40 -2.79
C VAL A 94 -2.58 7.12 -1.79
N ARG A 95 -2.38 6.50 -0.62
CA ARG A 95 -1.45 6.99 0.41
C ARG A 95 -0.02 7.07 -0.15
N ARG A 96 0.72 8.09 0.28
CA ARG A 96 2.08 8.40 -0.25
C ARG A 96 2.10 8.55 -1.78
N LEU A 97 1.13 9.29 -2.29
CA LEU A 97 0.92 9.55 -3.72
C LEU A 97 2.21 9.93 -4.46
N GLY A 98 3.08 10.75 -3.87
CA GLY A 98 4.34 11.17 -4.49
C GLY A 98 5.29 10.00 -4.82
N HIS A 99 5.41 9.01 -3.93
CA HIS A 99 6.21 7.80 -4.22
C HIS A 99 5.51 6.90 -5.23
N ALA A 100 4.18 6.77 -5.14
CA ALA A 100 3.39 5.97 -6.05
C ALA A 100 3.36 6.55 -7.47
N LEU A 101 3.39 7.88 -7.62
CA LEU A 101 3.38 8.58 -8.90
C LEU A 101 4.63 8.28 -9.73
N VAL A 102 5.79 8.16 -9.08
CA VAL A 102 7.06 7.89 -9.73
C VAL A 102 7.21 6.39 -9.98
N ARG A 103 7.19 5.99 -11.25
CA ARG A 103 7.52 4.61 -11.61
C ARG A 103 9.02 4.39 -11.50
N GLU A 104 9.79 5.17 -12.26
CA GLU A 104 11.26 5.15 -12.21
C GLU A 104 11.84 6.51 -12.60
N VAL A 105 13.02 6.82 -12.07
CA VAL A 105 13.83 8.00 -12.41
C VAL A 105 15.23 7.53 -12.74
N LYS A 106 15.71 7.86 -13.94
CA LYS A 106 17.07 7.56 -14.38
C LYS A 106 17.87 8.83 -14.51
N MET A 107 19.09 8.80 -13.99
CA MET A 107 20.07 9.85 -14.19
C MET A 107 21.08 9.45 -15.24
N LYS A 108 21.21 10.30 -16.26
CA LYS A 108 22.16 10.12 -17.35
C LYS A 108 23.17 11.26 -17.40
N ILE A 109 24.44 10.94 -17.63
CA ILE A 109 25.50 11.91 -17.86
C ILE A 109 26.20 11.55 -19.17
N GLY A 110 26.19 12.45 -20.15
CA GLY A 110 26.81 12.19 -21.47
C GLY A 110 26.18 11.02 -22.21
N GLY A 111 24.89 10.74 -21.96
CA GLY A 111 24.16 9.62 -22.56
C GLY A 111 24.29 8.28 -21.81
N MET A 112 25.21 8.14 -20.87
CA MET A 112 25.35 6.94 -20.03
C MET A 112 24.44 7.03 -18.81
N GLU A 113 23.74 5.93 -18.48
CA GLU A 113 22.99 5.79 -17.24
C GLU A 113 23.95 5.60 -16.07
N ILE A 114 23.86 6.49 -15.08
CA ILE A 114 24.71 6.47 -13.89
C ILE A 114 23.98 5.84 -12.72
N ASP A 115 22.71 6.16 -12.52
CA ASP A 115 21.93 5.63 -11.41
C ASP A 115 20.44 5.62 -11.76
N LYS A 116 19.70 4.71 -11.12
CA LYS A 116 18.28 4.49 -11.35
C LYS A 116 17.55 4.24 -10.04
N HIS A 117 16.49 5.01 -9.82
CA HIS A 117 15.59 4.83 -8.69
C HIS A 117 14.19 4.48 -9.15
N VAL A 118 13.46 3.75 -8.30
CA VAL A 118 12.07 3.33 -8.50
C VAL A 118 11.23 3.95 -7.38
N GLY A 119 9.95 4.24 -7.60
CA GLY A 119 9.08 4.77 -6.54
C GLY A 119 9.07 3.91 -5.27
N THR A 120 9.07 2.59 -5.43
CA THR A 120 9.16 1.62 -4.32
C THR A 120 10.47 1.76 -3.54
N TRP A 121 11.57 2.04 -4.24
CA TRP A 121 12.85 2.30 -3.58
C TRP A 121 12.82 3.60 -2.78
N LEU A 122 12.22 4.68 -3.31
CA LEU A 122 12.08 5.95 -2.58
C LEU A 122 11.27 5.76 -1.29
N ASP A 123 10.23 4.95 -1.34
CA ASP A 123 9.40 4.62 -0.17
C ASP A 123 10.15 3.79 0.88
N ILE A 124 10.84 2.73 0.45
CA ILE A 124 11.69 1.91 1.33
C ILE A 124 12.82 2.73 1.96
N PHE A 125 13.49 3.57 1.16
CA PHE A 125 14.56 4.43 1.64
C PHE A 125 14.04 5.41 2.69
N TRP A 126 12.87 5.99 2.45
CA TRP A 126 12.21 6.85 3.43
C TRP A 126 11.92 6.07 4.73
N GLU A 127 11.27 4.91 4.65
CA GLU A 127 10.95 4.05 5.81
C GLU A 127 12.15 3.76 6.71
N LEU A 128 13.31 3.47 6.10
CA LEU A 128 14.53 3.11 6.84
C LEU A 128 15.24 4.31 7.49
N THR A 129 15.21 5.49 6.85
CA THR A 129 16.14 6.60 7.19
C THR A 129 15.50 7.80 7.89
N HIS A 130 14.17 7.94 7.85
CA HIS A 130 13.51 9.12 8.39
C HIS A 130 13.42 9.12 9.93
N THR A 131 13.25 10.31 10.50
CA THR A 131 13.00 10.51 11.93
C THR A 131 11.56 10.96 12.17
N VAL A 132 11.02 10.64 13.35
CA VAL A 132 9.63 10.97 13.73
C VAL A 132 9.32 12.46 13.62
N GLU A 133 10.30 13.33 13.90
CA GLU A 133 10.12 14.79 13.83
C GLU A 133 9.90 15.29 12.39
N SER A 134 10.51 14.62 11.41
CA SER A 134 10.42 14.98 9.99
C SER A 134 9.22 14.38 9.26
N GLU A 135 8.56 13.40 9.88
CA GLU A 135 7.50 12.58 9.27
C GLU A 135 6.33 13.43 8.77
N ARG A 136 5.76 14.28 9.63
CA ARG A 136 4.62 15.15 9.26
C ARG A 136 4.92 16.06 8.06
N GLY A 137 6.11 16.65 8.02
CA GLY A 137 6.53 17.53 6.92
C GLY A 137 6.74 16.75 5.62
N TYR A 138 7.34 15.57 5.71
CA TYR A 138 7.57 14.71 4.55
C TYR A 138 6.27 14.17 3.96
N LEU A 139 5.35 13.70 4.80
CA LEU A 139 4.04 13.21 4.37
C LEU A 139 3.24 14.30 3.63
N ALA A 140 3.28 15.55 4.13
CA ALA A 140 2.68 16.68 3.44
C ALA A 140 3.34 16.97 2.08
N MET A 141 4.66 16.83 1.96
CA MET A 141 5.36 17.01 0.68
C MET A 141 4.97 15.94 -0.35
N ILE A 142 4.78 14.69 0.06
CA ILE A 142 4.40 13.59 -0.86
C ILE A 142 2.89 13.41 -1.03
N GLY A 143 2.06 14.28 -0.43
CA GLY A 143 0.61 14.26 -0.59
C GLY A 143 -0.13 13.20 0.22
N ASP A 144 0.47 12.66 1.28
CA ASP A 144 -0.20 11.79 2.25
C ASP A 144 -0.93 12.64 3.30
N VAL A 145 -1.94 13.38 2.84
CA VAL A 145 -2.79 14.26 3.66
C VAL A 145 -4.23 13.75 3.64
N PRO A 146 -5.01 13.95 4.72
CA PRO A 146 -6.39 13.47 4.77
C PRO A 146 -7.25 13.98 3.61
N GLU A 147 -7.08 15.24 3.23
CA GLU A 147 -7.80 15.90 2.12
C GLU A 147 -7.66 15.18 0.76
N MET A 148 -6.58 14.40 0.58
CA MET A 148 -6.30 13.67 -0.65
C MET A 148 -6.63 12.17 -0.54
N THR A 149 -6.57 11.61 0.67
CA THR A 149 -6.60 10.16 0.91
C THR A 149 -7.92 9.67 1.52
N THR A 150 -8.76 10.55 2.07
CA THR A 150 -10.12 10.18 2.51
C THR A 150 -11.01 9.92 1.30
N LEU A 151 -11.79 8.84 1.33
CA LEU A 151 -12.83 8.58 0.34
C LEU A 151 -13.87 9.71 0.36
N ALA A 152 -13.93 10.47 -0.73
CA ALA A 152 -14.86 11.59 -0.88
C ALA A 152 -16.00 11.20 -1.84
N SER A 153 -17.23 11.49 -1.42
CA SER A 153 -18.45 11.38 -2.22
C SER A 153 -19.16 12.73 -2.28
N GLY A 154 -19.91 12.99 -3.34
CA GLY A 154 -20.56 14.28 -3.53
C GLY A 154 -21.42 14.39 -4.79
N SER A 155 -22.00 15.58 -5.00
CA SER A 155 -22.74 15.93 -6.21
C SER A 155 -21.79 16.21 -7.38
N GLN A 156 -22.32 16.22 -8.61
CA GLN A 156 -21.55 16.39 -9.84
C GLN A 156 -20.71 17.68 -9.88
N THR A 157 -21.18 18.75 -9.23
CA THR A 157 -20.52 20.06 -9.18
C THR A 157 -19.50 20.19 -8.05
N ASP A 158 -19.51 19.26 -7.11
CA ASP A 158 -18.70 19.35 -5.89
C ASP A 158 -17.25 19.03 -6.22
N THR A 159 -16.34 19.77 -5.57
CA THR A 159 -14.91 19.46 -5.60
C THR A 159 -14.66 18.38 -4.56
N LEU A 160 -14.38 17.16 -5.01
CA LEU A 160 -14.18 16.01 -4.13
C LEU A 160 -12.76 16.01 -3.57
N LEU A 161 -11.77 16.23 -4.44
CA LEU A 161 -10.36 16.26 -4.08
C LEU A 161 -9.77 17.60 -4.55
N PRO A 162 -9.15 18.39 -3.66
CA PRO A 162 -8.59 19.68 -4.02
C PRO A 162 -7.34 19.54 -4.89
N ALA A 163 -6.96 20.61 -5.59
CA ALA A 163 -5.67 20.69 -6.26
C ALA A 163 -4.55 20.73 -5.21
N TYR A 164 -3.47 19.97 -5.43
CA TYR A 164 -2.40 19.84 -4.44
C TYR A 164 -1.01 19.78 -5.12
N THR A 165 -0.03 20.49 -4.57
CA THR A 165 1.35 20.48 -5.07
C THR A 165 2.24 19.55 -4.25
N LEU A 166 2.78 18.55 -4.91
CA LEU A 166 3.70 17.54 -4.38
C LEU A 166 5.15 17.97 -4.58
N TYR A 167 6.00 17.69 -3.60
CA TYR A 167 7.45 17.85 -3.65
C TYR A 167 8.12 16.52 -3.33
N ILE A 168 8.60 15.82 -4.34
CA ILE A 168 9.16 14.47 -4.21
C ILE A 168 10.70 14.57 -4.21
N PRO A 169 11.38 14.37 -3.08
CA PRO A 169 12.83 14.50 -3.02
C PRO A 169 13.52 13.32 -3.70
N LEU A 170 14.44 13.61 -4.63
CA LEU A 170 15.25 12.60 -5.29
C LEU A 170 16.42 12.19 -4.38
N GLN A 171 16.76 10.91 -4.36
CA GLN A 171 17.74 10.34 -3.42
C GLN A 171 19.07 9.92 -4.08
N PHE A 172 19.44 10.52 -5.20
CA PHE A 172 20.75 10.29 -5.84
C PHE A 172 21.90 10.66 -4.88
N TRP A 173 23.10 10.14 -5.13
CA TRP A 173 24.27 10.34 -4.26
C TRP A 173 24.56 11.83 -3.97
N PHE A 174 24.37 12.70 -4.96
CA PHE A 174 24.62 14.15 -4.86
C PHE A 174 23.50 14.92 -4.16
N CYS A 175 22.31 14.32 -4.00
CA CYS A 175 21.18 14.92 -3.27
C CYS A 175 21.30 14.73 -1.75
N ARG A 176 22.01 13.69 -1.29
CA ARG A 176 22.09 13.34 0.13
C ARG A 176 23.18 14.11 0.87
N ASN A 177 24.32 14.36 0.22
CA ASN A 177 25.46 15.03 0.85
C ASN A 177 26.04 16.12 -0.06
N TYR A 178 26.17 17.34 0.46
CA TYR A 178 26.77 18.48 -0.24
C TYR A 178 28.23 18.24 -0.64
N GLY A 179 28.97 17.41 0.10
CA GLY A 179 30.34 17.02 -0.25
C GLY A 179 30.45 16.20 -1.54
N LEU A 180 29.34 15.65 -2.03
CA LEU A 180 29.24 14.89 -3.28
C LEU A 180 28.38 15.60 -4.33
N SER A 181 28.17 16.91 -4.17
CA SER A 181 27.45 17.72 -5.16
C SER A 181 28.07 17.58 -6.55
N LEU A 182 27.21 17.52 -7.55
CA LEU A 182 27.60 17.20 -8.92
C LEU A 182 28.25 18.42 -9.57
N PRO A 183 29.52 18.36 -10.02
CA PRO A 183 30.22 19.52 -10.55
C PRO A 183 29.85 19.79 -12.01
N LEU A 184 28.76 20.53 -12.23
CA LEU A 184 28.28 20.89 -13.57
C LEU A 184 29.33 21.68 -14.37
N ILE A 185 30.13 22.52 -13.72
CA ILE A 185 31.22 23.26 -14.37
C ILE A 185 32.32 22.35 -14.94
N ALA A 186 32.55 21.18 -14.34
CA ALA A 186 33.54 20.22 -14.77
C ALA A 186 33.00 19.28 -15.88
N LEU A 187 31.71 19.36 -16.18
CA LEU A 187 31.01 18.53 -17.17
C LEU A 187 30.66 19.33 -18.43
N GLN A 188 31.64 20.03 -19.02
CA GLN A 188 31.39 20.94 -20.15
C GLN A 188 30.89 20.24 -21.42
N TYR A 189 31.37 19.02 -21.68
CA TYR A 189 31.04 18.25 -22.89
C TYR A 189 29.96 17.19 -22.64
N HIS A 190 29.62 16.91 -21.38
CA HIS A 190 28.53 16.01 -21.03
C HIS A 190 27.31 16.78 -20.54
N GLU A 191 26.15 16.44 -21.08
CA GLU A 191 24.88 16.91 -20.57
C GLU A 191 24.41 16.00 -19.44
N VAL A 192 23.82 16.59 -18.40
CA VAL A 192 23.16 15.85 -17.32
C VAL A 192 21.67 15.87 -17.60
N ARG A 193 21.08 14.68 -17.67
CA ARG A 193 19.68 14.48 -18.04
C ARG A 193 18.98 13.59 -17.02
N LEU A 194 17.76 13.94 -16.67
CA LEU A 194 16.87 13.13 -15.85
C LEU A 194 15.70 12.67 -16.72
N ASP A 195 15.51 11.36 -16.78
CA ASP A 195 14.36 10.73 -17.43
C ASP A 195 13.44 10.20 -16.32
N ILE A 196 12.19 10.68 -16.27
CA ILE A 196 11.19 10.34 -15.25
C ILE A 196 10.04 9.63 -15.93
N TRP A 197 9.70 8.44 -15.43
CA TRP A 197 8.52 7.70 -15.82
C TRP A 197 7.45 7.83 -14.73
N TYR A 198 6.25 8.21 -15.14
CA TYR A 198 5.08 8.29 -14.27
C TYR A 198 4.26 7.00 -14.32
N ASN A 199 3.61 6.65 -13.22
CA ASN A 199 2.61 5.59 -13.20
C ASN A 199 1.28 6.06 -13.83
N GLU A 200 0.49 5.09 -14.27
CA GLU A 200 -0.85 5.33 -14.81
C GLU A 200 -1.80 5.75 -13.69
N ILE A 201 -2.75 6.64 -14.00
CA ILE A 201 -3.68 7.20 -13.02
C ILE A 201 -4.53 6.12 -12.33
N ALA A 202 -4.79 5.01 -13.02
CA ALA A 202 -5.55 3.87 -12.49
C ALA A 202 -4.87 3.23 -11.27
N LEU A 203 -3.53 3.25 -11.19
CA LEU A 203 -2.78 2.72 -10.04
C LEU A 203 -2.63 3.72 -8.89
N LEU A 204 -3.16 4.94 -9.04
CA LEU A 204 -2.97 6.03 -8.08
C LEU A 204 -4.23 6.38 -7.30
N MET A 205 -5.34 5.66 -7.53
CA MET A 205 -6.63 5.96 -6.91
C MET A 205 -7.29 4.75 -6.25
N ASN A 206 -8.00 5.04 -5.17
CA ASN A 206 -8.95 4.15 -4.50
C ASN A 206 -10.36 4.65 -4.80
N TRP A 207 -11.28 3.73 -5.03
CA TRP A 207 -12.65 4.12 -5.40
C TRP A 207 -13.67 3.05 -5.00
N THR A 208 -14.94 3.44 -4.99
CA THR A 208 -16.09 2.61 -4.64
C THR A 208 -17.17 2.75 -5.71
N GLY A 209 -17.97 1.70 -5.92
CA GLY A 209 -19.10 1.68 -6.84
C GLY A 209 -19.06 0.56 -7.89
N GLU A 210 -20.11 0.47 -8.70
CA GLU A 210 -20.34 -0.63 -9.65
C GLU A 210 -19.38 -0.57 -10.85
N ALA A 211 -19.00 0.64 -11.28
CA ALA A 211 -18.09 0.83 -12.40
C ALA A 211 -17.06 1.93 -12.17
N ALA A 212 -15.98 1.82 -12.95
CA ALA A 212 -14.82 2.67 -12.92
C ALA A 212 -15.10 4.19 -12.97
N PRO A 213 -14.33 5.01 -12.22
CA PRO A 213 -14.35 6.46 -12.35
C PRO A 213 -13.86 6.91 -13.74
N VAL A 214 -14.53 7.91 -14.33
CA VAL A 214 -14.17 8.43 -15.67
C VAL A 214 -13.08 9.50 -15.55
N MET A 215 -11.82 9.11 -15.76
CA MET A 215 -10.66 10.01 -15.70
C MET A 215 -10.10 10.41 -17.08
N THR A 216 -10.92 10.35 -18.12
CA THR A 216 -10.50 10.71 -19.48
C THR A 216 -10.12 12.19 -19.58
N GLY A 217 -8.88 12.48 -19.98
CA GLY A 217 -8.40 13.86 -20.15
C GLY A 217 -7.83 14.50 -18.87
N TYR A 218 -7.80 13.79 -17.75
CA TYR A 218 -7.06 14.24 -16.56
C TYR A 218 -5.55 14.13 -16.79
N SER A 219 -4.84 15.25 -16.63
CA SER A 219 -3.37 15.34 -16.67
C SER A 219 -2.85 16.17 -15.50
N MET A 220 -1.57 16.01 -15.19
CA MET A 220 -0.90 16.88 -14.21
C MET A 220 -1.00 18.35 -14.68
N SER A 221 -1.28 19.27 -13.75
CA SER A 221 -1.46 20.69 -14.08
C SER A 221 -0.13 21.37 -14.39
N ASP A 222 0.90 21.01 -13.62
CA ASP A 222 2.26 21.50 -13.77
C ASP A 222 3.23 20.45 -13.22
N ALA A 223 4.41 20.36 -13.82
CA ALA A 223 5.49 19.54 -13.30
C ALA A 223 6.85 20.18 -13.62
N SER A 224 7.75 20.16 -12.65
CA SER A 224 9.09 20.75 -12.77
C SER A 224 10.07 20.05 -11.84
N ILE A 225 11.36 20.15 -12.16
CA ILE A 225 12.42 19.74 -11.24
C ILE A 225 13.03 20.99 -10.60
N LEU A 226 12.98 21.04 -9.28
CA LEU A 226 13.67 22.02 -8.46
C LEU A 226 15.07 21.50 -8.14
N ILE A 227 16.10 22.28 -8.45
CA ILE A 227 17.49 21.92 -8.19
C ILE A 227 18.16 23.05 -7.42
N ASP A 228 18.83 22.69 -6.32
CA ASP A 228 19.70 23.60 -5.59
C ASP A 228 21.04 23.73 -6.33
N TYR A 229 21.26 24.91 -6.90
CA TYR A 229 22.53 25.28 -7.51
C TYR A 229 23.46 25.93 -6.49
N VAL A 230 24.72 25.52 -6.48
CA VAL A 230 25.76 26.11 -5.65
C VAL A 230 26.69 26.95 -6.51
N TYR A 231 26.91 28.19 -6.10
CA TYR A 231 27.81 29.15 -6.72
C TYR A 231 29.10 29.22 -5.92
N LEU A 232 30.23 28.98 -6.57
CA LEU A 232 31.54 28.95 -5.93
C LEU A 232 32.30 30.25 -6.17
N GLU A 233 33.20 30.60 -5.24
CA GLU A 233 34.15 31.67 -5.47
C GLU A 233 35.10 31.35 -6.65
N ALA A 234 35.51 32.39 -7.39
CA ALA A 234 36.32 32.24 -8.60
C ALA A 234 37.59 31.37 -8.44
N GLY A 235 38.22 31.39 -7.27
CA GLY A 235 39.40 30.57 -6.97
C GLY A 235 39.09 29.07 -6.91
N GLU A 236 38.02 28.68 -6.20
CA GLU A 236 37.56 27.30 -6.07
C GLU A 236 36.93 26.81 -7.39
N ARG A 237 36.13 27.66 -8.03
CA ARG A 237 35.54 27.42 -9.34
C ARG A 237 36.58 27.01 -10.40
N ARG A 238 37.73 27.72 -10.45
CA ARG A 238 38.83 27.36 -11.36
C ARG A 238 39.44 26.00 -11.04
N LYS A 239 39.57 25.65 -9.75
CA LYS A 239 40.07 24.33 -9.34
C LYS A 239 39.11 23.22 -9.77
N TYR A 240 37.81 23.41 -9.61
CA TYR A 240 36.81 22.44 -10.07
C TYR A 240 36.84 22.23 -11.58
N ALA A 241 37.05 23.29 -12.37
CA ALA A 241 37.11 23.18 -13.82
C ALA A 241 38.41 22.54 -14.36
N GLN A 242 39.54 22.70 -13.65
CA GLN A 242 40.87 22.29 -14.14
C GLN A 242 41.33 20.94 -13.60
N LEU A 243 41.02 20.63 -12.33
CA LEU A 243 41.46 19.39 -11.69
C LEU A 243 40.53 18.24 -12.04
N GLY A 244 41.09 17.04 -12.09
CA GLY A 244 40.30 15.81 -12.14
C GLY A 244 39.71 15.49 -10.77
N HIS A 245 38.45 15.08 -10.74
CA HIS A 245 37.76 14.68 -9.52
C HIS A 245 37.39 13.21 -9.57
N GLU A 246 37.47 12.55 -8.42
CA GLU A 246 36.97 11.20 -8.21
C GLU A 246 35.97 11.24 -7.06
N TYR A 247 34.74 10.85 -7.33
CA TYR A 247 33.68 10.74 -6.33
C TYR A 247 33.43 9.27 -6.06
N LEU A 248 33.55 8.87 -4.80
CA LEU A 248 32.92 7.63 -4.35
C LEU A 248 31.42 7.90 -4.35
N ILE A 249 30.67 7.19 -5.19
CA ILE A 249 29.23 7.31 -5.31
C ILE A 249 28.56 6.02 -4.90
N GLU A 250 27.27 6.13 -4.57
CA GLU A 250 26.42 4.98 -4.35
C GLU A 250 25.46 4.85 -5.53
N GLN A 251 25.16 3.61 -5.91
CA GLN A 251 24.21 3.26 -6.96
C GLN A 251 23.23 2.23 -6.40
N VAL A 252 22.02 2.23 -6.95
CA VAL A 252 21.00 1.22 -6.65
C VAL A 252 20.90 0.25 -7.81
N GLN A 253 21.14 -1.04 -7.54
CA GLN A 253 20.92 -2.10 -8.50
C GLN A 253 19.55 -2.73 -8.29
N PHE A 254 18.80 -2.81 -9.38
CA PHE A 254 17.47 -3.40 -9.45
C PHE A 254 17.30 -4.09 -10.81
N THR A 255 17.09 -5.40 -10.81
CA THR A 255 16.95 -6.23 -12.02
C THR A 255 15.54 -6.25 -12.60
N GLY A 256 14.60 -5.52 -11.98
CA GLY A 256 13.19 -5.48 -12.40
C GLY A 256 12.27 -6.21 -11.42
N GLU A 257 10.97 -6.02 -11.63
CA GLU A 257 9.92 -6.67 -10.84
C GLU A 257 9.86 -8.14 -11.24
N GLN A 258 10.02 -9.05 -10.27
CA GLN A 258 9.83 -10.48 -10.51
C GLN A 258 8.42 -10.89 -10.09
N ASN A 259 7.76 -11.71 -10.88
CA ASN A 259 6.44 -12.24 -10.54
C ASN A 259 6.58 -13.55 -9.75
N ILE A 260 5.85 -13.65 -8.65
CA ILE A 260 5.81 -14.84 -7.81
C ILE A 260 4.71 -15.80 -8.29
N GLY A 261 4.93 -16.48 -9.43
CA GLY A 261 4.19 -17.69 -9.83
C GLY A 261 2.65 -17.64 -9.93
N GLY A 262 2.03 -18.79 -10.27
CA GLY A 262 0.59 -18.95 -10.54
C GLY A 262 -0.29 -19.21 -9.31
N GLY A 263 -1.58 -18.85 -9.42
CA GLY A 263 -2.52 -18.61 -8.31
C GLY A 263 -2.93 -19.78 -7.41
N ASN A 264 -3.62 -19.41 -6.33
CA ASN A 264 -4.13 -20.16 -5.18
C ASN A 264 -3.06 -20.75 -4.25
N SER A 265 -2.05 -19.97 -3.86
CA SER A 265 -1.04 -20.41 -2.88
C SER A 265 -0.92 -19.49 -1.66
N THR A 266 -1.00 -20.10 -0.47
CA THR A 266 -0.76 -19.42 0.82
C THR A 266 0.71 -19.41 1.24
N THR A 267 1.57 -20.15 0.53
CA THR A 267 3.01 -20.27 0.80
C THR A 267 3.78 -20.34 -0.50
N TYR A 268 4.88 -19.62 -0.62
CA TYR A 268 5.72 -19.61 -1.81
C TYR A 268 7.21 -19.67 -1.43
N ARG A 269 7.97 -20.51 -2.13
CA ARG A 269 9.42 -20.64 -1.92
C ARG A 269 10.17 -20.16 -3.15
N THR A 270 11.09 -19.22 -2.96
CA THR A 270 12.00 -18.76 -4.00
C THR A 270 13.41 -19.28 -3.77
N ASN A 271 14.11 -19.50 -4.89
CA ASN A 271 15.55 -19.69 -4.96
C ASN A 271 16.04 -18.76 -6.09
N GLU A 272 16.15 -17.47 -5.77
CA GLU A 272 16.50 -16.44 -6.75
C GLU A 272 18.01 -16.26 -6.82
N LYS A 273 18.57 -16.39 -8.02
CA LYS A 273 19.97 -16.06 -8.29
C LYS A 273 20.10 -14.57 -8.58
N LEU A 274 20.78 -13.85 -7.70
CA LEU A 274 21.07 -12.43 -7.90
C LEU A 274 22.19 -12.24 -8.94
N GLN A 275 21.97 -11.28 -9.84
CA GLN A 275 22.93 -10.87 -10.87
C GLN A 275 23.49 -9.47 -10.57
N TYR A 276 23.74 -9.18 -9.29
CA TYR A 276 24.30 -7.92 -8.86
C TYR A 276 25.82 -7.94 -8.87
N ASN A 277 26.39 -6.76 -9.06
CA ASN A 277 27.81 -6.51 -9.15
C ASN A 277 28.26 -5.51 -8.08
N HIS A 278 29.56 -5.21 -8.07
CA HIS A 278 30.22 -4.19 -7.25
C HIS A 278 30.25 -4.48 -5.74
N PRO A 279 31.05 -3.71 -4.96
CA PRO A 279 31.01 -3.74 -3.50
C PRO A 279 29.65 -3.26 -2.97
N THR A 280 28.83 -4.21 -2.57
CA THR A 280 27.46 -4.01 -2.07
C THR A 280 27.47 -3.82 -0.56
N LYS A 281 26.79 -2.77 -0.09
CA LYS A 281 26.62 -2.40 1.32
C LYS A 281 25.54 -3.25 1.98
N GLU A 282 24.42 -3.43 1.29
CA GLU A 282 23.24 -4.12 1.81
C GLU A 282 22.35 -4.65 0.68
N LEU A 283 21.55 -5.65 1.03
CA LEU A 283 20.47 -6.16 0.21
C LEU A 283 19.15 -5.87 0.92
N ILE A 284 18.17 -5.36 0.16
CA ILE A 284 16.85 -5.01 0.66
C ILE A 284 15.82 -5.67 -0.25
N TRP A 285 14.82 -6.34 0.31
CA TRP A 285 13.78 -6.98 -0.48
C TRP A 285 12.41 -6.86 0.18
N CYS A 286 11.39 -6.83 -0.65
CA CYS A 286 10.00 -6.77 -0.20
C CYS A 286 9.06 -7.42 -1.21
N LEU A 287 7.86 -7.72 -0.74
CA LEU A 287 6.75 -8.18 -1.56
C LEU A 287 5.71 -7.08 -1.63
N ARG A 288 5.17 -6.87 -2.83
CA ARG A 288 3.90 -6.15 -2.98
C ARG A 288 2.87 -7.13 -3.50
N LEU A 289 1.97 -7.54 -2.60
CA LEU A 289 0.96 -8.55 -2.88
C LEU A 289 0.01 -8.09 -3.99
N GLY A 290 -0.42 -9.03 -4.83
CA GLY A 290 -1.39 -8.75 -5.90
C GLY A 290 -2.72 -8.17 -5.40
N ALA A 291 -3.07 -8.45 -4.14
CA ALA A 291 -4.26 -7.88 -3.49
C ALA A 291 -4.17 -6.36 -3.29
N PHE A 292 -2.97 -5.82 -3.06
CA PHE A 292 -2.77 -4.42 -2.67
C PHE A 292 -2.08 -3.58 -3.77
N ASN A 293 -1.56 -4.21 -4.82
CA ASN A 293 -0.75 -3.55 -5.83
C ASN A 293 -1.53 -2.78 -6.91
N GLY A 294 -2.86 -2.76 -6.80
CA GLY A 294 -3.74 -2.10 -7.78
C GLY A 294 -4.01 -2.90 -9.05
N SER A 295 -3.69 -4.20 -9.07
CA SER A 295 -4.06 -5.10 -10.17
C SER A 295 -5.57 -5.07 -10.45
N GLY A 296 -6.40 -4.93 -9.40
CA GLY A 296 -7.85 -4.70 -9.50
C GLY A 296 -8.27 -3.51 -10.34
N ASN A 297 -7.49 -2.42 -10.35
CA ASN A 297 -7.78 -1.28 -11.21
C ASN A 297 -7.34 -1.53 -12.67
N GLY A 298 -6.26 -2.27 -12.92
CA GLY A 298 -5.68 -2.41 -14.26
C GLY A 298 -5.24 -1.07 -14.89
N SER A 299 -5.02 -1.02 -16.20
CA SER A 299 -4.55 0.20 -16.90
C SER A 299 -5.64 1.21 -17.28
N SER A 300 -6.90 0.84 -17.12
CA SER A 300 -8.07 1.64 -17.57
C SER A 300 -9.21 1.64 -16.55
N PHE A 301 -8.92 1.35 -15.28
CA PHE A 301 -9.92 1.10 -14.23
C PHE A 301 -10.86 -0.09 -14.54
N ASN A 302 -10.58 -0.84 -15.62
CA ASN A 302 -11.30 -2.03 -16.06
C ASN A 302 -10.44 -3.28 -15.90
N GLY A 303 -9.63 -3.31 -14.83
CA GLY A 303 -8.92 -4.52 -14.45
C GLY A 303 -9.93 -5.58 -14.05
N SER A 304 -9.87 -6.76 -14.67
CA SER A 304 -10.48 -7.98 -14.11
C SER A 304 -9.66 -8.53 -12.92
N GLY A 305 -8.99 -7.63 -12.20
CA GLY A 305 -7.97 -7.95 -11.23
C GLY A 305 -8.51 -8.02 -9.81
N ARG A 306 -7.67 -8.50 -8.92
CA ARG A 306 -7.94 -8.66 -7.48
C ARG A 306 -7.68 -7.36 -6.73
N GLY A 307 -8.53 -6.99 -5.78
CA GLY A 307 -8.31 -5.79 -4.96
C GLY A 307 -9.56 -5.09 -4.44
N LYS A 308 -10.76 -5.69 -4.55
CA LYS A 308 -11.95 -5.19 -3.86
C LYS A 308 -11.94 -5.67 -2.41
N PHE A 309 -12.09 -4.76 -1.47
CA PHE A 309 -12.14 -5.04 -0.04
C PHE A 309 -13.43 -4.49 0.56
N LEU A 310 -13.83 -5.08 1.69
CA LEU A 310 -15.03 -4.67 2.41
C LEU A 310 -14.89 -3.28 3.06
N CYS A 311 -13.67 -2.80 3.29
CA CYS A 311 -13.42 -1.50 3.91
C CYS A 311 -12.10 -0.87 3.48
N TYR A 312 -11.99 0.42 3.75
CA TYR A 312 -10.79 1.21 3.60
C TYR A 312 -10.80 2.37 4.59
N THR A 313 -9.63 2.72 5.11
CA THR A 313 -9.41 3.97 5.84
C THR A 313 -8.02 4.52 5.51
N ASN A 314 -7.86 5.83 5.63
CA ASN A 314 -6.58 6.51 5.51
C ASN A 314 -5.92 6.80 6.88
N ASP A 315 -6.67 6.73 7.98
CA ASP A 315 -6.15 6.88 9.34
C ASP A 315 -5.70 5.53 9.92
N ASP A 316 -4.43 5.47 10.33
CA ASP A 316 -3.82 4.27 10.90
C ASP A 316 -4.46 3.81 12.21
N ASN A 317 -5.06 4.73 12.98
CA ASN A 317 -5.76 4.39 14.23
C ASN A 317 -7.19 3.88 13.98
N ALA A 318 -7.75 4.16 12.80
CA ALA A 318 -9.12 3.84 12.45
C ALA A 318 -9.28 2.42 11.88
N TRP A 319 -8.18 1.71 11.60
CA TRP A 319 -8.23 0.34 11.07
C TRP A 319 -8.94 -0.62 12.02
N GLU A 320 -8.67 -0.57 13.32
CA GLU A 320 -9.27 -1.48 14.31
C GLU A 320 -10.64 -1.00 14.83
N THR A 321 -11.14 0.13 14.35
CA THR A 321 -12.43 0.72 14.77
C THR A 321 -13.32 0.99 13.56
N ALA A 322 -13.25 2.19 12.98
CA ALA A 322 -14.15 2.64 11.93
C ALA A 322 -14.09 1.78 10.65
N ALA A 323 -12.92 1.23 10.29
CA ALA A 323 -12.81 0.36 9.12
C ALA A 323 -13.48 -1.01 9.33
N LEU A 324 -13.39 -1.58 10.52
CA LEU A 324 -14.11 -2.82 10.85
C LEU A 324 -15.62 -2.58 10.96
N ASP A 325 -16.03 -1.45 11.55
CA ASP A 325 -17.44 -1.04 11.57
C ASP A 325 -17.99 -0.88 10.14
N TYR A 326 -17.21 -0.26 9.25
CA TYR A 326 -17.57 -0.12 7.83
C TYR A 326 -17.72 -1.48 7.14
N ALA A 327 -16.78 -2.40 7.35
CA ALA A 327 -16.87 -3.76 6.80
C ALA A 327 -18.10 -4.52 7.34
N ALA A 328 -18.39 -4.38 8.64
CA ALA A 328 -19.55 -5.01 9.26
C ALA A 328 -20.88 -4.45 8.72
N LYS A 329 -20.95 -3.13 8.49
CA LYS A 329 -22.09 -2.49 7.82
C LYS A 329 -22.25 -2.99 6.40
N ASN A 330 -21.16 -3.03 5.63
CA ASN A 330 -21.16 -3.55 4.26
C ASN A 330 -21.73 -4.98 4.23
N ILE A 331 -21.21 -5.90 5.04
CA ILE A 331 -21.75 -7.27 5.14
C ILE A 331 -23.25 -7.27 5.51
N ALA A 332 -23.65 -6.48 6.52
CA ALA A 332 -25.04 -6.47 7.00
C ALA A 332 -26.04 -5.91 5.96
N GLU A 333 -25.68 -4.83 5.26
CA GLU A 333 -26.48 -4.23 4.18
C GLU A 333 -26.59 -5.21 3.00
N SER A 334 -25.48 -5.87 2.70
CA SER A 334 -25.36 -6.80 1.58
C SER A 334 -26.21 -8.07 1.71
N CYS A 335 -26.63 -8.41 2.93
CA CYS A 335 -27.47 -9.58 3.22
C CYS A 335 -28.95 -9.35 2.89
N ILE A 336 -29.35 -8.13 2.56
CA ILE A 336 -30.76 -7.77 2.35
C ILE A 336 -31.09 -7.83 0.87
N PHE A 337 -32.07 -8.68 0.54
CA PHE A 337 -32.66 -8.77 -0.78
C PHE A 337 -34.06 -8.16 -0.72
N VAL A 338 -34.31 -7.13 -1.51
CA VAL A 338 -35.64 -6.52 -1.61
C VAL A 338 -36.16 -6.75 -3.02
N LYS A 339 -37.32 -7.42 -3.13
CA LYS A 339 -38.01 -7.61 -4.41
C LYS A 339 -38.82 -6.34 -4.74
N PRO A 340 -38.69 -5.74 -5.94
CA PRO A 340 -39.60 -4.67 -6.37
C PRO A 340 -41.04 -5.20 -6.51
N SER A 341 -42.01 -4.32 -6.30
CA SER A 341 -43.42 -4.67 -6.13
C SER A 341 -44.11 -5.22 -7.38
N ALA A 342 -44.89 -6.29 -7.16
CA ALA A 342 -46.12 -6.70 -7.85
C ALA A 342 -46.07 -6.93 -9.37
N ASP A 343 -45.55 -8.09 -9.78
CA ASP A 343 -46.20 -8.87 -10.84
C ASP A 343 -46.44 -10.29 -10.31
N GLU A 344 -47.71 -10.70 -10.36
CA GLU A 344 -48.18 -12.05 -10.06
C GLU A 344 -47.66 -13.02 -11.15
N ASP A 345 -47.38 -14.27 -10.77
CA ASP A 345 -46.81 -15.34 -11.61
C ASP A 345 -45.32 -15.22 -12.00
N TYR A 346 -44.43 -15.44 -11.03
CA TYR A 346 -43.12 -16.04 -11.32
C TYR A 346 -43.02 -17.40 -10.64
N ASP A 347 -43.10 -18.45 -11.47
CA ASP A 347 -43.02 -19.85 -11.04
C ASP A 347 -41.65 -20.13 -10.40
N VAL A 348 -41.64 -20.82 -9.26
CA VAL A 348 -40.50 -20.94 -8.33
C VAL A 348 -39.50 -22.01 -8.78
N THR A 349 -39.35 -22.21 -10.08
CA THR A 349 -38.54 -23.28 -10.66
C THR A 349 -37.75 -22.78 -11.85
N GLU A 350 -36.59 -22.18 -11.58
CA GLU A 350 -35.30 -22.47 -12.22
C GLU A 350 -34.25 -21.43 -11.77
N THR A 351 -33.25 -21.88 -11.00
CA THR A 351 -31.95 -21.23 -10.80
C THR A 351 -31.88 -19.81 -10.21
N GLY A 352 -32.69 -19.51 -9.19
CA GLY A 352 -32.49 -18.35 -8.29
C GLY A 352 -32.58 -18.78 -6.83
N LEU A 353 -31.44 -18.87 -6.14
CA LEU A 353 -31.35 -19.31 -4.75
C LEU A 353 -32.07 -18.33 -3.80
N LYS A 354 -32.86 -18.89 -2.87
CA LYS A 354 -33.56 -18.23 -1.76
C LYS A 354 -32.53 -17.69 -0.76
N ILE A 355 -32.69 -16.54 -0.10
CA ILE A 355 -33.55 -16.39 1.10
C ILE A 355 -34.08 -14.94 1.35
N HIS A 356 -35.19 -14.88 2.12
CA HIS A 356 -35.74 -13.78 2.95
C HIS A 356 -36.78 -12.82 2.37
N ASN A 357 -37.99 -13.34 2.26
CA ASN A 357 -39.21 -12.55 2.11
C ASN A 357 -39.46 -11.70 3.38
N VAL A 358 -39.52 -10.37 3.25
CA VAL A 358 -40.17 -9.49 4.24
C VAL A 358 -41.68 -9.62 4.05
N SER A 359 -42.25 -10.75 4.47
CA SER A 359 -43.71 -10.89 4.46
C SER A 359 -44.31 -10.26 5.71
N ARG A 360 -45.25 -9.32 5.51
CA ARG A 360 -46.13 -8.75 6.56
C ARG A 360 -46.65 -9.86 7.48
N PHE A 361 -46.27 -9.86 8.75
CA PHE A 361 -47.01 -10.62 9.75
C PHE A 361 -48.29 -9.84 10.07
N ASN A 362 -49.36 -10.17 9.34
CA ASN A 362 -50.71 -9.81 9.77
C ASN A 362 -50.95 -10.46 11.13
N CYS A 363 -51.02 -9.62 12.17
CA CYS A 363 -51.67 -9.96 13.42
C CYS A 363 -53.16 -10.26 13.14
N PHE A 364 -53.49 -11.54 12.94
CA PHE A 364 -54.85 -12.01 13.20
C PHE A 364 -54.84 -12.90 14.43
N ALA A 365 -55.58 -12.40 15.42
CA ALA A 365 -55.86 -13.01 16.69
C ALA A 365 -56.46 -14.42 16.53
N GLN A 366 -56.12 -15.27 17.49
CA GLN A 366 -57.04 -16.10 18.26
C GLN A 366 -58.05 -16.92 17.45
N ASN A 367 -57.84 -18.25 17.44
CA ASN A 367 -58.83 -19.17 17.98
C ASN A 367 -58.18 -20.53 18.26
N ASP A 368 -58.19 -20.90 19.54
CA ASP A 368 -58.23 -22.29 19.99
C ASP A 368 -59.33 -23.03 19.22
N LEU A 369 -59.04 -24.25 18.76
CA LEU A 369 -60.01 -25.36 18.71
C LEU A 369 -59.26 -26.68 18.47
N ASP A 370 -59.43 -27.57 19.43
CA ASP A 370 -59.02 -28.97 19.48
C ASP A 370 -59.45 -29.80 18.23
N ALA A 371 -58.58 -30.68 17.74
CA ALA A 371 -58.88 -32.10 17.44
C ALA A 371 -57.67 -32.85 16.82
N PRO A 372 -57.50 -34.17 17.07
CA PRO A 372 -56.27 -34.91 16.77
C PRO A 372 -56.31 -35.80 15.50
N ALA A 373 -55.11 -36.09 14.99
CA ALA A 373 -54.65 -37.26 14.22
C ALA A 373 -55.36 -37.68 12.91
N SER A 374 -54.56 -37.79 11.84
CA SER A 374 -54.58 -38.98 10.98
C SER A 374 -53.31 -39.12 10.13
N SER A 375 -52.69 -40.29 10.27
CA SER A 375 -51.62 -40.87 9.46
C SER A 375 -52.00 -41.09 7.99
N SER A 376 -51.04 -40.94 7.08
CA SER A 376 -50.98 -41.76 5.86
C SER A 376 -49.53 -41.96 5.40
N THR A 377 -49.04 -43.16 5.65
CA THR A 377 -47.90 -43.82 5.02
C THR A 377 -48.20 -44.12 3.56
N THR A 378 -47.30 -43.79 2.64
CA THR A 378 -47.08 -44.60 1.42
C THR A 378 -45.62 -44.52 0.97
N THR A 379 -45.16 -45.66 0.50
CA THR A 379 -43.80 -46.17 0.36
C THR A 379 -43.19 -45.95 -1.03
N SER A 380 -41.87 -45.74 -1.05
CA SER A 380 -40.84 -46.22 -2.01
C SER A 380 -40.97 -45.95 -3.52
N ALA A 381 -39.92 -45.41 -4.15
CA ALA A 381 -38.86 -46.25 -4.74
C ALA A 381 -37.74 -45.45 -5.45
N ASN A 382 -36.54 -46.04 -5.35
CA ASN A 382 -35.36 -45.97 -6.21
C ASN A 382 -34.33 -44.84 -6.06
N ALA A 383 -33.25 -45.27 -5.40
CA ALA A 383 -31.93 -44.67 -5.33
C ALA A 383 -31.20 -44.69 -6.69
N GLY A 384 -30.53 -43.58 -6.99
CA GLY A 384 -29.27 -43.55 -7.73
C GLY A 384 -28.16 -43.19 -6.75
N THR A 385 -27.23 -44.12 -6.52
CA THR A 385 -26.10 -43.98 -5.60
C THR A 385 -25.06 -42.99 -6.12
N HIS A 386 -24.87 -41.88 -5.41
CA HIS A 386 -23.59 -41.15 -5.39
C HIS A 386 -23.03 -41.19 -3.96
N SER A 387 -21.88 -41.83 -3.81
CA SER A 387 -21.11 -41.89 -2.58
C SER A 387 -20.49 -40.52 -2.29
N SER A 388 -21.00 -39.79 -1.30
CA SER A 388 -20.31 -38.65 -0.70
C SER A 388 -19.77 -39.04 0.68
N SER A 389 -18.47 -38.84 0.85
CA SER A 389 -17.74 -38.99 2.11
C SER A 389 -18.34 -38.08 3.18
N SER A 390 -18.79 -38.67 4.28
CA SER A 390 -19.37 -37.97 5.42
C SER A 390 -18.30 -37.16 6.17
N GLY A 391 -18.11 -35.91 5.79
CA GLY A 391 -17.49 -34.90 6.64
C GLY A 391 -18.52 -34.43 7.68
N SER A 392 -18.18 -34.47 8.97
CA SER A 392 -19.00 -33.84 10.01
C SER A 392 -18.94 -32.32 9.86
N TYR A 393 -20.00 -31.71 9.34
CA TYR A 393 -20.22 -30.27 9.40
C TYR A 393 -20.78 -29.91 10.78
N LYS A 394 -20.21 -28.89 11.45
CA LYS A 394 -20.73 -28.38 12.72
C LYS A 394 -21.88 -27.42 12.41
N TYR A 395 -23.03 -27.64 13.04
CA TYR A 395 -24.24 -26.83 12.86
C TYR A 395 -24.28 -25.69 13.89
N SER A 396 -24.22 -24.44 13.45
CA SER A 396 -24.54 -23.24 14.26
C SER A 396 -25.96 -22.79 13.91
N ASN A 397 -26.85 -22.78 14.90
CA ASN A 397 -28.22 -22.28 14.74
C ASN A 397 -28.13 -20.74 14.66
N TYR A 398 -28.25 -20.17 13.47
CA TYR A 398 -28.17 -18.73 13.26
C TYR A 398 -29.45 -18.08 13.77
N GLY A 399 -29.44 -17.69 15.05
CA GLY A 399 -30.51 -16.89 15.63
C GLY A 399 -30.68 -15.54 14.90
N ASN A 400 -31.84 -14.95 15.07
CA ASN A 400 -32.22 -13.57 14.74
C ASN A 400 -31.08 -12.55 15.05
N ARG A 401 -30.20 -12.26 14.07
CA ARG A 401 -29.02 -11.36 14.22
C ARG A 401 -29.17 -10.00 13.52
N ILE A 402 -29.98 -9.91 12.46
CA ILE A 402 -30.19 -8.67 11.70
C ILE A 402 -31.64 -8.24 11.84
N LYS A 403 -31.85 -7.03 12.36
CA LYS A 403 -33.15 -6.33 12.42
C LYS A 403 -33.29 -5.40 11.22
N VAL A 404 -34.45 -5.42 10.57
CA VAL A 404 -34.73 -4.57 9.40
C VAL A 404 -35.90 -3.63 9.68
N ASP A 405 -35.66 -2.32 9.63
CA ASP A 405 -36.70 -1.28 9.59
C ASP A 405 -36.97 -0.90 8.13
N VAL A 406 -38.24 -0.76 7.73
CA VAL A 406 -38.61 -0.35 6.35
C VAL A 406 -39.32 1.00 6.38
N GLU A 407 -38.85 1.96 5.58
CA GLU A 407 -39.43 3.29 5.44
C GLU A 407 -39.83 3.56 3.98
N TYR A 408 -41.07 3.99 3.76
CA TYR A 408 -41.60 4.37 2.45
C TYR A 408 -41.53 5.88 2.27
N LEU A 409 -41.02 6.33 1.13
CA LEU A 409 -40.83 7.73 0.79
C LEU A 409 -41.96 8.26 -0.12
N ASN A 410 -42.35 9.54 0.07
CA ASN A 410 -43.19 10.30 -0.85
C ASN A 410 -42.43 10.61 -2.15
N HIS A 411 -43.13 11.19 -3.13
CA HIS A 411 -42.53 11.76 -4.34
C HIS A 411 -41.54 12.93 -4.06
N ASP A 412 -41.55 13.49 -2.85
CA ASP A 412 -40.62 14.55 -2.39
C ASP A 412 -39.53 14.02 -1.43
N ASP A 413 -39.25 12.71 -1.42
CA ASP A 413 -38.28 12.03 -0.54
C ASP A 413 -38.53 12.20 0.98
N ASN A 414 -39.75 12.57 1.36
CA ASN A 414 -40.18 12.60 2.76
C ASN A 414 -40.72 11.24 3.21
N ILE A 415 -40.63 10.87 4.49
CA ILE A 415 -41.13 9.58 5.00
C ILE A 415 -42.68 9.58 5.05
N GLN A 416 -43.34 8.74 4.24
CA GLN A 416 -44.79 8.48 4.31
C GLN A 416 -45.17 7.51 5.43
N GLN A 417 -44.44 6.40 5.53
CA GLN A 417 -44.78 5.29 6.40
C GLN A 417 -43.51 4.59 6.88
N SER A 418 -43.40 4.35 8.19
CA SER A 418 -42.32 3.54 8.78
C SER A 418 -42.94 2.27 9.35
N LEU A 419 -42.56 1.12 8.80
CA LEU A 419 -42.84 -0.19 9.39
C LEU A 419 -41.68 -0.54 10.30
N ARG A 420 -41.92 -0.45 11.61
CA ARG A 420 -41.02 -0.91 12.67
C ARG A 420 -41.48 -2.25 13.19
N ASP A 421 -41.59 -3.22 12.29
CA ASP A 421 -41.71 -4.59 12.73
C ASP A 421 -40.28 -5.11 12.86
N ASP A 422 -39.93 -5.71 14.00
CA ASP A 422 -38.64 -6.39 14.20
C ASP A 422 -38.56 -7.59 13.22
N ILE A 423 -38.36 -7.31 11.94
CA ILE A 423 -38.24 -8.28 10.86
C ILE A 423 -36.83 -8.83 10.99
N TRP A 424 -36.77 -10.12 11.31
CA TRP A 424 -35.53 -10.85 11.42
C TRP A 424 -35.26 -11.63 10.13
N VAL A 425 -34.05 -11.47 9.61
CA VAL A 425 -33.54 -12.31 8.52
C VAL A 425 -33.19 -13.67 9.12
N VAL A 426 -34.01 -14.70 8.87
CA VAL A 426 -33.87 -16.05 9.45
C VAL A 426 -33.00 -16.95 8.57
N THR A 427 -31.68 -16.78 8.53
CA THR A 427 -30.82 -17.65 7.70
C THR A 427 -31.13 -19.13 7.95
N THR A 428 -31.73 -19.79 6.97
CA THR A 428 -32.20 -21.16 7.12
C THR A 428 -31.01 -22.09 7.26
N ASN A 429 -31.11 -23.09 8.15
CA ASN A 429 -30.17 -24.21 8.23
C ASN A 429 -30.18 -24.97 6.90
N SER A 430 -29.36 -24.55 5.94
CA SER A 430 -29.18 -25.24 4.66
C SER A 430 -27.73 -25.66 4.54
N GLU A 431 -27.53 -26.95 4.28
CA GLU A 431 -26.24 -27.64 4.12
C GLU A 431 -25.46 -27.19 2.86
N VAL A 432 -25.77 -26.01 2.30
CA VAL A 432 -25.28 -25.57 0.99
C VAL A 432 -24.49 -24.26 1.14
N PRO A 433 -23.22 -24.23 0.69
CA PRO A 433 -22.38 -23.01 0.64
C PRO A 433 -23.03 -21.80 -0.05
N GLN A 434 -24.10 -22.02 -0.81
CA GLN A 434 -24.82 -21.04 -1.61
C GLN A 434 -25.86 -20.21 -0.83
N THR A 435 -25.96 -20.37 0.50
CA THR A 435 -26.93 -19.64 1.35
C THR A 435 -26.30 -18.61 2.29
N VAL A 436 -24.97 -18.55 2.31
CA VAL A 436 -24.17 -17.68 3.17
C VAL A 436 -23.64 -16.50 2.34
N PRO A 437 -23.69 -15.24 2.82
CA PRO A 437 -23.32 -14.07 2.03
C PRO A 437 -21.87 -14.11 1.53
N LEU A 438 -20.90 -14.34 2.42
CA LEU A 438 -19.48 -14.47 2.07
C LEU A 438 -18.91 -15.72 2.76
N TYR A 439 -18.63 -16.75 1.98
CA TYR A 439 -18.15 -18.02 2.47
C TYR A 439 -16.79 -18.36 1.85
N GLY A 440 -15.76 -18.45 2.68
CA GLY A 440 -14.41 -18.79 2.24
C GLY A 440 -13.98 -20.21 2.57
N SER A 441 -12.86 -20.62 1.96
CA SER A 441 -12.29 -21.94 2.15
C SER A 441 -12.03 -22.25 3.63
N SER A 442 -12.31 -23.48 4.06
CA SER A 442 -12.21 -23.97 5.46
C SER A 442 -13.38 -23.63 6.40
N ASN A 443 -14.59 -23.45 5.87
CA ASN A 443 -15.81 -23.17 6.63
C ASN A 443 -15.75 -21.82 7.38
N CYS A 444 -15.20 -20.80 6.73
CA CYS A 444 -15.19 -19.43 7.26
C CYS A 444 -16.41 -18.69 6.72
N ASP A 445 -17.35 -18.37 7.61
CA ASP A 445 -18.51 -17.52 7.33
C ASP A 445 -18.32 -16.17 8.01
N LEU A 446 -18.23 -15.09 7.23
CA LEU A 446 -18.08 -13.74 7.79
C LEU A 446 -19.34 -13.24 8.52
N LEU A 447 -20.53 -13.77 8.18
CA LEU A 447 -21.77 -13.43 8.86
C LEU A 447 -21.78 -13.93 10.32
N GLU A 448 -21.02 -14.99 10.63
CA GLU A 448 -20.89 -15.48 12.02
C GLU A 448 -20.30 -14.42 12.97
N HIS A 449 -19.51 -13.49 12.44
CA HIS A 449 -18.90 -12.40 13.21
C HIS A 449 -19.84 -11.23 13.49
N ILE A 450 -21.03 -11.18 12.86
CA ILE A 450 -22.05 -10.18 13.17
C ILE A 450 -22.93 -10.70 14.32
N GLN A 451 -22.97 -9.96 15.42
CA GLN A 451 -23.77 -10.29 16.60
C GLN A 451 -25.17 -9.68 16.52
N GLU A 452 -25.24 -8.38 16.26
CA GLU A 452 -26.49 -7.64 16.08
C GLU A 452 -26.28 -6.53 15.06
N ALA A 453 -27.15 -6.41 14.06
CA ALA A 453 -27.16 -5.29 13.14
C ALA A 453 -28.59 -4.75 12.97
N LYS A 454 -28.71 -3.43 12.83
CA LYS A 454 -29.96 -2.76 12.52
C LYS A 454 -29.85 -2.03 11.20
N VAL A 455 -30.61 -2.48 10.21
CA VAL A 455 -30.58 -1.95 8.85
C VAL A 455 -31.91 -1.28 8.52
N ARG A 456 -31.84 -0.16 7.82
CA ARG A 456 -32.99 0.60 7.35
C ARG A 456 -33.04 0.57 5.84
N VAL A 457 -34.18 0.18 5.29
CA VAL A 457 -34.45 0.15 3.86
C VAL A 457 -35.39 1.29 3.52
N PHE A 458 -34.99 2.13 2.57
CA PHE A 458 -35.81 3.21 2.03
C PHE A 458 -36.41 2.79 0.70
N ILE A 459 -37.73 2.85 0.57
CA ILE A 459 -38.45 2.52 -0.67
C ILE A 459 -39.02 3.80 -1.26
N ASP A 460 -38.75 4.06 -2.54
CA ASP A 460 -39.27 5.23 -3.25
C ASP A 460 -40.80 5.14 -3.49
N ALA A 461 -41.39 6.24 -3.95
CA ALA A 461 -42.82 6.29 -4.26
C ALA A 461 -43.25 5.35 -5.42
N SER A 462 -42.28 4.81 -6.17
CA SER A 462 -42.49 3.86 -7.27
C SER A 462 -42.41 2.40 -6.81
N GLY A 463 -42.14 2.13 -5.53
CA GLY A 463 -42.00 0.78 -4.97
C GLY A 463 -40.63 0.15 -5.15
N ASN A 464 -39.61 0.91 -5.60
CA ASN A 464 -38.23 0.46 -5.74
C ASN A 464 -37.42 0.83 -4.49
N VAL A 465 -36.35 0.07 -4.21
CA VAL A 465 -35.42 0.45 -3.14
C VAL A 465 -34.60 1.65 -3.58
N SER A 466 -34.68 2.72 -2.80
CA SER A 466 -33.87 3.93 -3.00
C SER A 466 -32.51 3.84 -2.31
N SER A 467 -32.45 3.28 -1.09
CA SER A 467 -31.19 3.02 -0.37
C SER A 467 -31.37 2.02 0.77
N ILE A 468 -30.29 1.32 1.12
CA ILE A 468 -30.19 0.42 2.27
C ILE A 468 -29.07 0.96 3.16
N ASN A 469 -29.35 1.24 4.42
CA ASN A 469 -28.40 1.88 5.34
C ASN A 469 -28.40 1.17 6.69
N CYS A 470 -27.24 0.66 7.12
CA CYS A 470 -27.03 0.11 8.44
C CYS A 470 -26.82 1.23 9.47
N ILE A 471 -27.76 1.34 10.40
CA ILE A 471 -27.77 2.37 11.45
C ILE A 471 -26.75 2.03 12.53
N SER A 472 -26.72 0.76 12.95
CA SER A 472 -25.86 0.30 14.05
C SER A 472 -25.51 -1.16 13.85
N VAL A 473 -24.26 -1.51 14.14
CA VAL A 473 -23.76 -2.89 14.05
C VAL A 473 -22.87 -3.19 15.25
N THR A 474 -22.98 -4.40 15.78
CA THR A 474 -22.08 -4.98 16.79
C THR A 474 -21.47 -6.23 16.20
N HIS A 475 -20.13 -6.32 16.20
CA HIS A 475 -19.41 -7.39 15.52
C HIS A 475 -18.17 -7.85 16.31
N THR A 476 -17.62 -9.00 15.91
CA THR A 476 -16.35 -9.56 16.37
C THR A 476 -15.33 -9.71 15.23
N LEU A 477 -15.55 -9.04 14.09
CA LEU A 477 -14.60 -9.01 12.97
C LEU A 477 -13.22 -8.55 13.43
N SER A 478 -12.19 -9.15 12.86
CA SER A 478 -10.80 -8.76 13.04
C SER A 478 -10.22 -8.26 11.72
N MET A 479 -9.10 -7.52 11.81
CA MET A 479 -8.37 -7.07 10.63
C MET A 479 -7.83 -8.22 9.77
N ASN A 480 -7.73 -9.45 10.28
CA ASN A 480 -7.37 -10.61 9.43
C ASN A 480 -8.51 -11.00 8.49
N ASP A 481 -9.75 -10.87 8.94
CA ASP A 481 -10.95 -11.28 8.21
C ASP A 481 -11.25 -10.32 7.06
N VAL A 482 -11.08 -9.00 7.28
CA VAL A 482 -11.35 -7.98 6.26
C VAL A 482 -10.17 -7.72 5.31
N SER A 483 -8.96 -8.18 5.64
CA SER A 483 -7.77 -8.00 4.80
C SER A 483 -7.60 -9.11 3.76
N VAL A 484 -8.70 -9.70 3.31
CA VAL A 484 -8.75 -10.63 2.19
C VAL A 484 -9.64 -9.99 1.14
N PRO A 485 -9.18 -9.87 -0.12
CA PRO A 485 -9.98 -9.29 -1.16
C PRO A 485 -11.20 -10.19 -1.43
N VAL A 486 -12.33 -9.59 -1.78
CA VAL A 486 -13.60 -10.30 -2.01
C VAL A 486 -13.44 -11.35 -3.11
N GLU A 487 -12.55 -11.13 -4.08
CA GLU A 487 -12.28 -12.08 -5.16
C GLU A 487 -11.57 -13.36 -4.72
N ASP A 488 -10.97 -13.40 -3.52
CA ASP A 488 -10.38 -14.61 -2.94
C ASP A 488 -11.38 -15.42 -2.10
N VAL A 489 -12.60 -14.93 -1.94
CA VAL A 489 -13.68 -15.65 -1.24
C VAL A 489 -14.29 -16.67 -2.19
N ASP A 490 -14.47 -17.91 -1.74
CA ASP A 490 -14.94 -19.02 -2.60
C ASP A 490 -16.36 -18.81 -3.14
N TYR A 491 -17.25 -18.23 -2.32
CA TYR A 491 -18.63 -17.90 -2.70
C TYR A 491 -19.04 -16.52 -2.17
N ASP A 492 -19.47 -15.65 -3.09
CA ASP A 492 -20.16 -14.40 -2.79
C ASP A 492 -21.63 -14.55 -3.22
N ASN A 493 -22.52 -14.73 -2.24
CA ASN A 493 -23.97 -14.81 -2.43
C ASN A 493 -24.67 -13.55 -1.89
N ARG A 494 -23.96 -12.43 -1.75
CA ARG A 494 -24.57 -11.14 -1.40
C ARG A 494 -25.47 -10.64 -2.53
N SER A 495 -26.36 -9.68 -2.25
CA SER A 495 -27.29 -9.18 -3.29
C SER A 495 -26.54 -8.59 -4.50
N PRO A 496 -26.96 -8.80 -5.75
CA PRO A 496 -26.19 -8.29 -6.88
C PRO A 496 -26.13 -6.76 -6.84
N ASP A 497 -24.94 -6.22 -7.11
CA ASP A 497 -24.67 -4.80 -7.30
C ASP A 497 -25.38 -4.36 -8.59
N SER A 498 -26.66 -4.03 -8.47
CA SER A 498 -27.47 -3.50 -9.55
C SER A 498 -28.08 -2.19 -9.08
N VAL A 499 -28.04 -1.20 -9.97
CA VAL A 499 -28.47 0.20 -9.82
C VAL A 499 -29.84 0.39 -9.12
N SER A 500 -30.66 -0.66 -8.98
CA SER A 500 -31.99 -0.62 -8.39
C SER A 500 -32.17 -1.27 -7.02
N THR A 501 -31.28 -2.17 -6.56
CA THR A 501 -31.59 -3.02 -5.37
C THR A 501 -30.41 -3.50 -4.50
N GLY A 502 -29.16 -3.18 -4.82
CA GLY A 502 -27.99 -3.58 -4.02
C GLY A 502 -27.05 -2.41 -3.75
N VAL A 503 -26.53 -2.31 -2.52
CA VAL A 503 -25.56 -1.29 -2.09
C VAL A 503 -24.42 -2.03 -1.41
N HIS A 504 -23.47 -2.55 -2.18
CA HIS A 504 -22.23 -3.08 -1.60
C HIS A 504 -21.16 -2.04 -1.82
N PRO A 505 -20.81 -1.23 -0.81
CA PRO A 505 -19.82 -0.18 -0.98
C PRO A 505 -18.41 -0.78 -0.86
N ASP A 506 -18.16 -1.87 -1.58
CA ASP A 506 -16.85 -2.51 -1.70
C ASP A 506 -15.87 -1.50 -2.30
N VAL A 507 -14.70 -1.42 -1.67
CA VAL A 507 -13.66 -0.45 -2.03
C VAL A 507 -12.63 -1.16 -2.88
N THR A 508 -12.38 -0.66 -4.08
CA THR A 508 -11.20 -1.08 -4.84
C THR A 508 -9.98 -0.34 -4.28
N VAL A 509 -9.10 -1.09 -3.62
CA VAL A 509 -7.97 -0.54 -2.86
C VAL A 509 -6.66 -0.82 -3.57
N THR A 510 -5.90 0.25 -3.78
CA THR A 510 -4.48 0.23 -4.10
C THR A 510 -3.70 0.82 -2.94
N GLN A 511 -2.70 0.09 -2.44
CA GLN A 511 -1.81 0.55 -1.37
C GLN A 511 -0.37 0.34 -1.80
N PHE A 512 0.22 1.39 -2.37
CA PHE A 512 1.61 1.35 -2.83
C PHE A 512 2.59 1.12 -1.68
N ASN A 513 2.30 1.67 -0.50
CA ASN A 513 3.14 1.59 0.69
C ASN A 513 2.94 0.31 1.52
N ASN A 514 2.07 -0.61 1.09
CA ASN A 514 1.79 -1.84 1.83
C ASN A 514 2.68 -3.00 1.32
N TYR A 515 3.54 -3.49 2.20
CA TYR A 515 4.41 -4.66 1.99
C TYR A 515 4.04 -5.85 2.89
N GLY A 516 2.99 -5.68 3.71
CA GLY A 516 2.51 -6.64 4.69
C GLY A 516 1.42 -7.58 4.14
N LEU A 517 0.80 -8.31 5.06
CA LEU A 517 -0.27 -9.29 4.78
C LEU A 517 -1.67 -8.71 5.01
N ARG A 518 -1.78 -7.53 5.61
CA ARG A 518 -3.04 -6.90 6.03
C ARG A 518 -3.23 -5.51 5.42
N LEU A 519 -4.46 -5.01 5.40
CA LEU A 519 -4.80 -3.65 4.93
C LEU A 519 -4.18 -2.53 5.78
N ASP A 520 -3.86 -2.79 7.05
CA ASP A 520 -3.14 -1.86 7.95
C ASP A 520 -1.62 -1.83 7.70
N GLY A 521 -1.12 -2.60 6.73
CA GLY A 521 0.30 -2.71 6.42
C GLY A 521 1.10 -3.63 7.36
N LYS A 522 0.43 -4.38 8.25
CA LYS A 522 1.09 -5.28 9.21
C LYS A 522 1.18 -6.73 8.72
N GLY A 523 2.07 -7.48 9.34
CA GLY A 523 2.32 -8.89 9.09
C GLY A 523 3.35 -9.10 7.99
N ASN A 524 4.58 -9.44 8.37
CA ASN A 524 5.65 -9.71 7.41
C ASN A 524 5.34 -11.00 6.61
N PRO A 525 5.23 -10.95 5.26
CA PRO A 525 5.01 -12.13 4.44
C PRO A 525 6.24 -13.04 4.35
N LEU A 526 7.44 -12.58 4.73
CA LEU A 526 8.62 -13.43 4.82
C LEU A 526 8.56 -14.30 6.09
N VAL A 527 8.48 -15.62 5.92
CA VAL A 527 8.48 -16.58 7.04
C VAL A 527 9.92 -16.86 7.47
N SER A 528 10.78 -17.22 6.52
CA SER A 528 12.19 -17.51 6.77
C SER A 528 13.03 -17.41 5.50
N GLY A 529 14.34 -17.29 5.66
CA GLY A 529 15.25 -17.35 4.52
C GLY A 529 16.72 -17.35 4.87
N ASN A 530 17.55 -17.61 3.86
CA ASN A 530 19.01 -17.49 3.93
C ASN A 530 19.60 -16.97 2.61
N ILE A 531 20.88 -16.58 2.68
CA ILE A 531 21.68 -16.17 1.53
C ILE A 531 22.84 -17.16 1.36
N GLN A 532 23.03 -17.65 0.15
CA GLN A 532 24.10 -18.55 -0.23
C GLN A 532 25.07 -17.86 -1.17
N LEU A 533 26.37 -18.01 -0.91
CA LEU A 533 27.46 -17.52 -1.75
C LEU A 533 28.26 -18.72 -2.24
N ASN A 534 28.31 -18.92 -3.56
CA ASN A 534 28.97 -20.05 -4.23
C ASN A 534 28.53 -21.42 -3.68
N GLY A 535 27.24 -21.57 -3.36
CA GLY A 535 26.66 -22.80 -2.83
C GLY A 535 26.85 -23.03 -1.33
N HIS A 536 27.54 -22.12 -0.61
CA HIS A 536 27.69 -22.18 0.83
C HIS A 536 26.77 -21.18 1.54
N ASP A 537 26.14 -21.61 2.62
CA ASP A 537 25.33 -20.75 3.47
C ASP A 537 26.19 -19.65 4.11
N ARG A 538 25.88 -18.38 3.82
CA ARG A 538 26.55 -17.24 4.46
C ARG A 538 26.17 -17.13 5.93
N PHE A 539 24.97 -17.55 6.28
CA PHE A 539 24.44 -17.65 7.64
C PHE A 539 23.33 -18.71 7.69
N SER A 540 23.05 -19.26 8.87
CA SER A 540 21.97 -20.23 9.06
C SER A 540 20.60 -19.60 8.80
N VAL A 541 19.63 -20.37 8.31
CA VAL A 541 18.26 -19.89 8.03
C VAL A 541 17.71 -19.08 9.20
N GLN A 542 17.27 -17.85 8.91
CA GLN A 542 16.70 -16.93 9.88
C GLN A 542 15.20 -16.71 9.61
N PRO A 543 14.40 -16.39 10.65
CA PRO A 543 13.00 -16.01 10.47
C PRO A 543 12.87 -14.62 9.83
N GLY A 544 11.72 -14.30 9.24
CA GLY A 544 11.49 -12.96 8.64
C GLY A 544 11.66 -11.80 9.62
N SER A 545 11.31 -12.00 10.88
CA SER A 545 11.49 -11.01 11.96
C SER A 545 12.95 -10.59 12.17
N TYR A 546 13.91 -11.46 11.85
CA TYR A 546 15.33 -11.13 11.89
C TYR A 546 15.70 -10.04 10.87
N PHE A 547 15.17 -10.15 9.65
CA PHE A 547 15.49 -9.22 8.56
C PHE A 547 14.70 -7.91 8.64
N ASN A 548 13.48 -7.95 9.16
CA ASN A 548 12.63 -6.76 9.26
C ASN A 548 12.87 -5.95 10.55
N TYR A 549 13.07 -6.61 11.71
CA TYR A 549 13.23 -5.91 13.00
C TYR A 549 14.67 -5.89 13.51
N TYR A 550 15.34 -7.04 13.59
CA TYR A 550 16.65 -7.13 14.25
C TYR A 550 17.76 -6.46 13.42
N GLN A 551 17.80 -6.70 12.12
CA GLN A 551 18.78 -6.09 11.22
C GLN A 551 18.62 -4.56 11.18
N THR A 552 17.38 -4.08 11.07
CA THR A 552 17.08 -2.66 10.96
C THR A 552 17.34 -1.92 12.26
N GLN A 553 17.00 -2.51 13.42
CA GLN A 553 17.32 -1.93 14.73
C GLN A 553 18.83 -1.72 14.95
N ASN A 554 19.68 -2.57 14.38
CA ASN A 554 21.13 -2.49 14.58
C ASN A 554 21.84 -1.55 13.59
N HIS A 555 21.29 -1.39 12.38
CA HIS A 555 21.99 -0.75 11.27
C HIS A 555 21.30 0.49 10.69
N HIS A 556 20.00 0.67 10.94
CA HIS A 556 19.19 1.77 10.41
C HIS A 556 18.67 2.69 11.52
N THR A 557 18.25 3.89 11.12
CA THR A 557 17.68 4.88 12.03
C THR A 557 16.30 4.46 12.55
N ARG A 558 15.49 3.78 11.72
CA ARG A 558 14.15 3.33 12.07
C ARG A 558 13.90 1.89 11.63
N THR A 559 13.03 1.20 12.34
CA THR A 559 12.43 -0.05 11.91
C THR A 559 11.34 0.22 10.88
N PRO A 560 11.45 -0.30 9.64
CA PRO A 560 10.51 -0.02 8.56
C PRO A 560 9.17 -0.74 8.80
N ALA A 561 8.16 -0.40 7.99
CA ALA A 561 6.92 -1.18 7.91
C ALA A 561 7.16 -2.69 7.71
N ASP A 562 6.22 -3.50 8.17
CA ASP A 562 6.29 -4.96 8.04
C ASP A 562 6.37 -5.37 6.56
N GLY A 563 7.28 -6.29 6.25
CA GLY A 563 7.49 -6.80 4.89
C GLY A 563 8.67 -6.19 4.14
N ILE A 564 9.26 -5.10 4.64
CA ILE A 564 10.55 -4.58 4.18
C ILE A 564 11.68 -5.33 4.91
N ASN A 565 12.39 -6.19 4.20
CA ASN A 565 13.42 -7.04 4.79
C ASN A 565 14.81 -6.57 4.37
N VAL A 566 15.74 -6.49 5.32
CA VAL A 566 17.09 -5.96 5.09
C VAL A 566 18.15 -6.94 5.57
N TYR A 567 19.25 -7.02 4.82
CA TYR A 567 20.49 -7.64 5.28
C TYR A 567 21.68 -6.72 4.97
N SER A 568 22.30 -6.20 6.02
CA SER A 568 23.46 -5.31 5.87
C SER A 568 24.78 -6.08 5.93
N PHE A 569 25.67 -5.80 4.99
CA PHE A 569 27.09 -6.18 5.05
C PHE A 569 27.95 -5.10 5.70
N ALA A 570 27.39 -3.90 5.88
CA ALA A 570 28.05 -2.72 6.43
C ALA A 570 27.68 -2.53 7.91
N LEU A 571 28.60 -1.99 8.71
CA LEU A 571 28.27 -1.58 10.08
C LEU A 571 27.28 -0.40 10.12
N HIS A 572 27.43 0.56 9.20
CA HIS A 572 26.61 1.77 9.09
C HIS A 572 26.19 2.02 7.63
N PRO A 573 25.19 1.28 7.11
CA PRO A 573 24.76 1.40 5.71
C PRO A 573 24.24 2.79 5.31
N GLU A 574 23.69 3.57 6.24
CA GLU A 574 23.16 4.91 5.93
C GLU A 574 24.26 5.97 5.74
N LYS A 575 25.46 5.73 6.31
CA LYS A 575 26.56 6.67 6.20
C LYS A 575 27.24 6.51 4.84
N HIS A 576 27.67 7.65 4.29
CA HIS A 576 28.44 7.68 3.05
C HIS A 576 29.83 7.04 3.23
N GLN A 577 30.45 7.19 4.40
CA GLN A 577 31.74 6.59 4.69
C GLN A 577 31.61 5.05 4.69
N PRO A 578 32.40 4.31 3.88
CA PRO A 578 32.36 2.86 3.86
C PRO A 578 32.70 2.25 5.22
N SER A 579 31.90 1.27 5.64
CA SER A 579 32.04 0.57 6.93
C SER A 579 31.83 -0.95 6.81
N GLY A 580 32.12 -1.52 5.63
CA GLY A 580 31.88 -2.93 5.30
C GLY A 580 31.09 -3.09 4.01
N THR A 581 31.51 -4.04 3.16
CA THR A 581 30.89 -4.34 1.86
C THR A 581 31.19 -5.78 1.47
N THR A 582 30.32 -6.39 0.67
CA THR A 582 30.60 -7.65 -0.02
C THR A 582 30.74 -7.40 -1.51
N ASN A 583 31.84 -7.82 -2.13
CA ASN A 583 32.06 -7.63 -3.55
C ASN A 583 31.34 -8.72 -4.38
N LEU A 584 30.16 -8.38 -4.89
CA LEU A 584 29.34 -9.33 -5.64
C LEU A 584 29.92 -9.62 -7.05
N SER A 585 30.74 -8.73 -7.62
CA SER A 585 31.47 -9.00 -8.88
C SER A 585 32.46 -10.16 -8.80
N ARG A 586 32.85 -10.57 -7.59
CA ARG A 586 33.82 -11.65 -7.35
C ARG A 586 33.16 -12.96 -6.94
N ILE A 587 31.83 -12.98 -6.84
CA ILE A 587 31.05 -14.13 -6.40
C ILE A 587 30.26 -14.62 -7.61
N ASP A 588 30.54 -15.85 -8.06
CA ASP A 588 29.95 -16.43 -9.28
C ASP A 588 28.45 -16.72 -9.11
N SER A 589 28.02 -17.04 -7.88
CA SER A 589 26.62 -17.31 -7.57
C SER A 589 26.22 -16.79 -6.21
N THR A 590 25.37 -15.77 -6.20
CA THR A 590 24.67 -15.30 -5.01
C THR A 590 23.21 -15.72 -5.12
N ILE A 591 22.74 -16.54 -4.18
CA ILE A 591 21.39 -17.09 -4.18
C ILE A 591 20.66 -16.66 -2.91
N MET A 592 19.42 -16.19 -3.07
CA MET A 592 18.48 -15.92 -1.98
C MET A 592 17.45 -17.05 -1.91
N ASN A 593 17.48 -17.84 -0.84
CA ASN A 593 16.44 -18.84 -0.58
C ASN A 593 15.44 -18.26 0.41
N MET A 594 14.26 -17.84 -0.07
CA MET A 594 13.23 -17.23 0.77
C MET A 594 11.97 -18.08 0.78
N THR A 595 11.35 -18.21 1.94
CA THR A 595 10.01 -18.78 2.10
C THR A 595 9.06 -17.69 2.53
N PHE A 596 8.14 -17.36 1.64
CA PHE A 596 7.03 -16.44 1.90
C PHE A 596 5.78 -17.23 2.26
N GLY A 597 4.93 -16.66 3.11
CA GLY A 597 3.72 -17.32 3.58
C GLY A 597 2.86 -16.40 4.40
N ASP A 598 1.57 -16.70 4.45
CA ASP A 598 0.65 -16.05 5.38
C ASP A 598 0.72 -16.73 6.76
N SER A 599 1.42 -16.08 7.69
CA SER A 599 1.53 -16.55 9.08
C SER A 599 0.35 -16.11 9.97
N LEU A 600 -0.47 -15.15 9.52
CA LEU A 600 -1.56 -14.57 10.30
C LEU A 600 -2.86 -15.37 10.17
N ARG A 601 -3.07 -16.02 9.02
CA ARG A 601 -4.27 -16.81 8.68
C ARG A 601 -3.97 -18.31 8.54
N ALA A 602 -3.11 -18.83 9.42
CA ALA A 602 -2.71 -20.24 9.41
C ALA A 602 -3.74 -21.19 10.08
N ALA A 603 -4.74 -20.66 10.79
CA ALA A 603 -5.73 -21.45 11.52
C ALA A 603 -6.92 -21.88 10.63
N SER A 604 -7.56 -23.00 10.97
CA SER A 604 -8.82 -23.41 10.32
C SER A 604 -9.96 -22.45 10.68
N GLY A 605 -10.84 -22.14 9.72
CA GLY A 605 -11.99 -21.25 9.92
C GLY A 605 -11.73 -19.77 9.67
N CYS A 606 -10.61 -19.40 9.04
CA CYS A 606 -10.35 -18.04 8.56
C CYS A 606 -10.26 -18.01 7.02
N LEU A 607 -10.54 -16.84 6.42
CA LEU A 607 -10.32 -16.61 5.00
C LEU A 607 -8.84 -16.77 4.63
N LYS A 608 -8.56 -17.28 3.43
CA LYS A 608 -7.18 -17.47 2.96
C LYS A 608 -6.82 -16.38 1.96
N LEU A 609 -5.71 -15.68 2.23
CA LEU A 609 -5.14 -14.74 1.28
C LEU A 609 -4.23 -15.49 0.29
N ASP A 610 -4.46 -15.31 -1.00
CA ASP A 610 -3.48 -15.75 -2.01
C ASP A 610 -2.27 -14.82 -2.00
N ILE A 611 -1.08 -15.32 -1.66
CA ILE A 611 0.12 -14.46 -1.63
C ILE A 611 0.88 -14.47 -2.96
N ALA A 612 0.52 -15.32 -3.91
CA ALA A 612 1.26 -15.52 -5.15
C ALA A 612 0.64 -14.77 -6.33
N LEU A 613 -0.69 -14.83 -6.49
CA LEU A 613 -1.38 -14.26 -7.66
C LEU A 613 -1.08 -12.76 -7.83
N ASN A 614 -0.51 -12.39 -8.98
CA ASN A 614 -0.12 -11.02 -9.36
C ASN A 614 0.82 -10.33 -8.35
N THR A 615 1.49 -11.08 -7.47
CA THR A 615 2.43 -10.52 -6.49
C THR A 615 3.76 -10.19 -7.14
N LYS A 616 4.27 -9.00 -6.80
CA LYS A 616 5.54 -8.48 -7.29
C LYS A 616 6.61 -8.60 -6.20
N TYR A 617 7.75 -9.18 -6.56
CA TYR A 617 8.94 -9.28 -5.74
C TYR A 617 9.98 -8.27 -6.16
N TYR A 618 10.46 -7.49 -5.18
CA TYR A 618 11.49 -6.48 -5.37
C TYR A 618 12.72 -6.87 -4.56
N VAL A 619 13.88 -6.87 -5.22
CA VAL A 619 15.19 -7.00 -4.58
C VAL A 619 16.05 -5.84 -5.02
N PHE A 620 16.66 -5.14 -4.07
CA PHE A 620 17.55 -4.01 -4.26
C PHE A 620 18.90 -4.32 -3.65
N ALA A 621 19.96 -3.84 -4.30
CA ALA A 621 21.30 -3.82 -3.75
C ALA A 621 21.86 -2.40 -3.82
N VAL A 622 22.38 -1.90 -2.71
CA VAL A 622 23.08 -0.59 -2.67
C VAL A 622 24.57 -0.85 -2.76
N ASN A 623 25.22 -0.38 -3.83
CA ASN A 623 26.64 -0.59 -4.05
C ASN A 623 27.42 0.71 -4.16
N TYR A 624 28.73 0.62 -3.95
CA TYR A 624 29.65 1.71 -4.28
C TYR A 624 30.14 1.61 -5.72
N ASN A 625 30.46 2.77 -6.29
CA ASN A 625 31.23 2.92 -7.52
C ASN A 625 32.03 4.23 -7.47
N VAL A 626 32.91 4.46 -8.44
CA VAL A 626 33.70 5.69 -8.53
C VAL A 626 33.32 6.44 -9.81
N LEU A 627 32.80 7.65 -9.65
CA LEU A 627 32.54 8.57 -10.75
C LEU A 627 33.77 9.46 -10.96
N ARG A 628 34.40 9.34 -12.14
CA ARG A 628 35.54 10.18 -12.53
C ARG A 628 35.05 11.33 -13.39
N VAL A 629 35.48 12.55 -13.04
CA VAL A 629 35.20 13.76 -13.81
C VAL A 629 36.52 14.38 -14.22
N MET A 630 36.84 14.33 -15.52
CA MET A 630 38.09 14.85 -16.08
C MET A 630 37.86 15.41 -17.48
N SER A 631 38.57 16.49 -17.82
CA SER A 631 38.58 17.08 -19.17
C SER A 631 37.19 17.39 -19.74
N GLY A 632 36.24 17.82 -18.90
CA GLY A 632 34.89 18.17 -19.34
C GLY A 632 33.91 17.00 -19.47
N MET A 633 34.32 15.77 -19.11
CA MET A 633 33.53 14.55 -19.26
C MET A 633 33.46 13.78 -17.93
N ALA A 634 32.41 12.95 -17.79
CA ALA A 634 32.20 12.05 -16.66
C ALA A 634 32.08 10.60 -17.12
N GLY A 635 32.59 9.67 -16.32
CA GLY A 635 32.37 8.24 -16.52
C GLY A 635 32.52 7.45 -15.23
N LEU A 636 31.82 6.32 -15.15
CA LEU A 636 32.00 5.34 -14.09
C LEU A 636 33.33 4.62 -14.28
N ALA A 637 34.07 4.40 -13.20
CA ALA A 637 35.33 3.67 -13.23
C ALA A 637 35.11 2.16 -13.45
N TYR A 638 33.98 1.63 -12.96
CA TYR A 638 33.64 0.21 -13.04
C TYR A 638 32.27 0.03 -13.67
N SER A 639 32.18 -0.83 -14.68
CA SER A 639 30.94 -1.19 -15.38
C SER A 639 30.27 -2.45 -14.82
N ASN A 640 31.06 -3.31 -14.18
CA ASN A 640 30.67 -4.61 -13.61
C ASN A 640 31.57 -5.01 -12.44
#